data_AF-A0A7C3HNF7-F1
#
_entry.id   AF-A0A7C3HNF7-F1
#
_cell.length_a   1.000
_cell.length_b   1.000
_cell.length_c   1.000
_cell.angle_alpha   90.00
_cell.angle_beta   90.00
_cell.angle_gamma   90.00
#
_symmetry.space_group_name_H-M   'P 1'
#
loop_
_entity.id
_entity.type
_entity.pdbx_description
1 polymer ?
#
loop_
_entity_poly.entity_id
_entity_poly.type
_entity_poly.pdbx_seq_one_letter_code
_entity_poly.pdbx_strand_id
1 'polypeptide(L)'
;MHLSFTHDSSQKALLRRFPMRAAAIVVGILAVIGLGLAALVEPPAIKMPGTQPGQVSNLETPDKCDNCHGGYNRAVEPSFNWRGSMMGNASRDPLFWATLAVVEQDFDGAGDLCIRCHSTAGWYGGRSTPTDGSRLMAGDADGVECDTCHKMTNPNNQEHLGVMISPFIANDRKTPATGYYGSGMLSLWPGAAKLGPFNNADARHQFMQSKFHRDISFCGSCHDVSNPVTGDLAHNNGKQAAGDPVVASGDLNSALTAKAAFNNFPYQYGIVERTFSEFMAGALSRTLVGSYASLPADLKAGAIAAVAGSGNYADGAPRFFSCQTCHMRAVTGAGCNKAGAPIRPDLPLHDMTGGNYWTPDAILYQNARGWLRLGGGLTAVQIDALRAGKDRAMQQLKLAASLSVSGDTLKIVNHTGHKLITGYPEGRRMWVNIQWYDGSGNLMREDGKYDVVASINGTPVKSLADLNDPNTKIYEAHYGMTREWAAQLLSLGYPASMPLSFDRVTGAVAYTLGQLAAQAPGTHHDTFHFVLNNTVTKDNRIPPYGFTYEEARKRNALPVPADQYGCAPGGDCRYWDELPLNPPTGAAYARIRLLYQPTSWEYIQFLYLANLRTNAFLANEGQQLLDTWLATGMAEPFVMAEATWGAPPAPACQTPGAPQNLTATAGKKSITLNWSAGSPAPNGGYRIYYDQAGKLQLRAEVPANTLTYRDNGLTSRVTYTYVVTAFSACSPTIAESAPSNKATATAQ
;
A
#
# COMPACT_ATOMS: atom_id res chain seq x y z
N MET A 1 11.65 27.97 -85.35
CA MET A 1 12.58 26.82 -85.21
C MET A 1 11.98 25.88 -84.17
N HIS A 2 12.04 24.57 -84.40
CA HIS A 2 11.22 23.49 -83.79
C HIS A 2 10.74 23.71 -82.33
N LEU A 3 9.45 23.58 -81.96
CA LEU A 3 8.48 22.46 -82.16
C LEU A 3 8.95 21.19 -81.40
N SER A 4 8.17 20.52 -80.54
CA SER A 4 6.73 20.15 -80.61
C SER A 4 6.13 19.97 -79.20
N PHE A 5 4.91 20.45 -78.88
CA PHE A 5 3.60 19.74 -78.90
C PHE A 5 3.46 18.56 -77.89
N THR A 6 2.33 18.34 -77.20
CA THR A 6 0.91 18.57 -77.59
C THR A 6 -0.03 19.16 -76.53
N HIS A 7 -0.91 20.05 -77.02
CA HIS A 7 -2.27 20.40 -76.52
C HIS A 7 -3.32 19.40 -77.06
N ASP A 8 -4.58 19.30 -76.61
CA ASP A 8 -5.36 19.83 -75.46
C ASP A 8 -6.76 19.13 -75.46
N SER A 9 -7.62 19.43 -74.46
CA SER A 9 -9.10 19.41 -74.53
C SER A 9 -9.81 18.05 -74.34
N SER A 10 -11.12 17.97 -74.02
CA SER A 10 -12.01 18.84 -73.20
C SER A 10 -13.36 18.13 -72.97
N GLN A 11 -14.16 18.62 -72.01
CA GLN A 11 -15.64 18.57 -71.97
C GLN A 11 -16.39 17.23 -72.24
N LYS A 12 -17.01 16.65 -71.19
CA LYS A 12 -18.44 16.88 -70.83
C LYS A 12 -18.94 15.97 -69.71
N ALA A 13 -19.88 16.47 -68.91
CA ALA A 13 -20.59 15.70 -67.90
C ALA A 13 -21.85 15.05 -68.48
N LEU A 14 -22.19 13.84 -67.99
CA LEU A 14 -23.60 13.44 -67.82
C LEU A 14 -23.73 12.34 -66.74
N LEU A 15 -24.83 12.38 -65.99
CA LEU A 15 -25.11 11.44 -64.91
C LEU A 15 -25.55 10.06 -65.43
N ARG A 16 -25.17 8.97 -64.73
CA ARG A 16 -26.12 8.07 -64.03
C ARG A 16 -25.49 6.80 -63.42
N ARG A 17 -25.95 6.49 -62.19
CA ARG A 17 -26.14 5.16 -61.56
C ARG A 17 -24.90 4.35 -61.08
N PHE A 18 -24.86 4.19 -59.76
CA PHE A 18 -24.31 3.07 -58.97
C PHE A 18 -24.58 1.68 -59.59
N PRO A 19 -23.71 0.65 -59.39
CA PRO A 19 -23.49 0.09 -58.04
C PRO A 19 -22.05 -0.34 -57.63
N MET A 20 -21.78 -0.15 -56.33
CA MET A 20 -21.08 -1.01 -55.36
C MET A 20 -19.92 -1.97 -55.76
N ARG A 21 -18.92 -1.98 -54.85
CA ARG A 21 -17.78 -2.92 -54.65
C ARG A 21 -16.53 -2.58 -55.49
N ALA A 22 -15.31 -2.70 -54.98
CA ALA A 22 -14.88 -3.34 -53.73
C ALA A 22 -13.99 -2.45 -52.84
N ALA A 23 -14.16 -2.58 -51.53
CA ALA A 23 -13.19 -2.18 -50.52
C ALA A 23 -12.88 -3.42 -49.67
N ALA A 24 -11.61 -3.65 -49.34
CA ALA A 24 -11.13 -4.31 -48.11
C ALA A 24 -9.64 -4.71 -48.24
N ILE A 25 -8.75 -3.97 -47.59
CA ILE A 25 -7.68 -4.59 -46.80
C ILE A 25 -7.84 -4.01 -45.40
N VAL A 26 -8.64 -4.68 -44.59
CA VAL A 26 -8.76 -4.43 -43.15
C VAL A 26 -8.12 -5.61 -42.47
N VAL A 27 -6.95 -5.41 -41.86
CA VAL A 27 -6.42 -6.35 -40.87
C VAL A 27 -7.19 -6.09 -39.59
N GLY A 28 -8.37 -6.71 -39.49
CA GLY A 28 -9.13 -6.72 -38.25
C GLY A 28 -8.48 -7.70 -37.27
N ILE A 29 -8.12 -7.21 -36.08
CA ILE A 29 -7.98 -8.08 -34.92
C ILE A 29 -9.39 -8.57 -34.61
N LEU A 30 -9.71 -9.76 -35.11
CA LEU A 30 -10.97 -10.43 -34.84
C LEU A 30 -10.98 -10.90 -33.39
N ALA A 31 -12.00 -10.51 -32.64
CA ALA A 31 -12.42 -11.23 -31.45
C ALA A 31 -12.93 -12.63 -31.86
N VAL A 32 -12.00 -13.58 -32.04
CA VAL A 32 -12.34 -14.98 -32.26
C VAL A 32 -12.62 -15.62 -30.90
N ILE A 33 -13.89 -15.97 -30.66
CA ILE A 33 -14.27 -16.83 -29.54
C ILE A 33 -13.73 -18.24 -29.83
N GLY A 34 -12.48 -18.49 -29.43
CA GLY A 34 -11.80 -19.77 -29.64
C GLY A 34 -10.32 -19.70 -29.23
N LEU A 35 -10.02 -20.13 -28.00
CA LEU A 35 -8.70 -20.16 -27.37
C LEU A 35 -7.99 -18.79 -27.34
N GLY A 36 -8.11 -18.08 -26.21
CA GLY A 36 -7.48 -16.78 -26.00
C GLY A 36 -5.95 -16.91 -25.94
N LEU A 37 -5.28 -16.53 -27.02
CA LEU A 37 -3.84 -16.31 -27.07
C LEU A 37 -3.59 -14.83 -26.74
N ALA A 38 -2.76 -14.53 -25.75
CA ALA A 38 -2.38 -13.16 -25.40
C ALA A 38 -1.59 -12.48 -26.54
N ALA A 39 -1.62 -11.15 -26.57
CA ALA A 39 -0.94 -10.36 -27.59
C ALA A 39 0.53 -10.76 -27.76
N LEU A 40 0.88 -11.13 -28.99
CA LEU A 40 2.27 -11.41 -29.39
C LEU A 40 3.08 -10.14 -29.67
N VAL A 41 2.43 -8.97 -29.66
CA VAL A 41 3.01 -7.63 -29.80
C VAL A 41 2.12 -6.63 -29.05
N GLU A 42 2.70 -5.80 -28.17
CA GLU A 42 1.95 -4.77 -27.46
C GLU A 42 1.29 -3.76 -28.44
N PRO A 43 0.02 -3.35 -28.24
CA PRO A 43 -0.63 -2.32 -29.05
C PRO A 43 0.02 -0.93 -28.93
N PRO A 44 -0.05 -0.06 -29.96
CA PRO A 44 0.42 1.33 -29.87
C PRO A 44 -0.23 2.16 -28.76
N ALA A 45 -1.41 1.77 -28.26
CA ALA A 45 -2.10 2.40 -27.15
C ALA A 45 -1.58 1.99 -25.76
N ILE A 46 -0.76 0.94 -25.64
CA ILE A 46 -0.12 0.51 -24.39
C ILE A 46 1.29 1.09 -24.22
N LYS A 47 1.98 1.35 -25.33
CA LYS A 47 3.35 1.87 -25.37
C LYS A 47 3.51 3.18 -24.57
N MET A 48 4.50 3.20 -23.67
CA MET A 48 4.83 4.36 -22.82
C MET A 48 6.29 4.83 -23.01
N PRO A 49 6.58 6.14 -22.99
CA PRO A 49 7.94 6.70 -23.04
C PRO A 49 8.93 6.13 -22.01
N GLY A 50 10.23 6.40 -22.20
CA GLY A 50 11.32 5.95 -21.34
C GLY A 50 12.24 4.94 -22.02
N THR A 51 13.15 4.34 -21.27
CA THR A 51 13.94 3.18 -21.73
C THR A 51 13.00 2.05 -22.13
N GLN A 52 13.22 1.44 -23.29
CA GLN A 52 12.42 0.32 -23.80
C GLN A 52 13.13 -1.03 -23.63
N PRO A 53 12.45 -2.18 -23.79
CA PRO A 53 13.07 -3.49 -23.68
C PRO A 53 14.28 -3.66 -24.61
N GLY A 54 15.32 -4.31 -24.11
CA GLY A 54 16.59 -4.55 -24.82
C GLY A 54 17.50 -3.32 -24.98
N GLN A 55 17.07 -2.11 -24.61
CA GLN A 55 17.90 -0.89 -24.76
C GLN A 55 18.97 -0.73 -23.66
N VAL A 56 18.77 -1.36 -22.50
CA VAL A 56 19.78 -1.49 -21.43
C VAL A 56 19.98 -2.96 -21.14
N SER A 57 21.23 -3.41 -21.23
CA SER A 57 21.64 -4.78 -20.96
C SER A 57 22.26 -4.91 -19.55
N ASN A 58 22.63 -6.13 -19.17
CA ASN A 58 23.34 -6.42 -17.93
C ASN A 58 22.61 -5.94 -16.67
N LEU A 59 21.28 -6.09 -16.62
CA LEU A 59 20.55 -6.04 -15.35
C LEU A 59 20.96 -7.25 -14.51
N GLU A 60 21.54 -7.00 -13.35
CA GLU A 60 22.09 -8.02 -12.46
C GLU A 60 21.06 -8.48 -11.44
N THR A 61 20.92 -9.80 -11.26
CA THR A 61 19.97 -10.36 -10.30
C THR A 61 20.32 -9.93 -8.87
N PRO A 62 19.30 -9.76 -7.98
CA PRO A 62 19.51 -9.38 -6.58
C PRO A 62 20.49 -10.28 -5.82
N ASP A 63 20.52 -11.59 -6.13
CA ASP A 63 21.47 -12.55 -5.55
C ASP A 63 22.95 -12.12 -5.72
N LYS A 64 23.29 -11.40 -6.80
CA LYS A 64 24.64 -10.86 -6.98
C LYS A 64 24.95 -9.77 -5.95
N CYS A 65 23.97 -8.91 -5.66
CA CYS A 65 24.06 -7.85 -4.65
C CYS A 65 24.10 -8.43 -3.23
N ASP A 66 23.31 -9.45 -2.93
CA ASP A 66 23.18 -10.07 -1.59
C ASP A 66 24.53 -10.55 -1.01
N ASN A 67 25.45 -11.03 -1.86
CA ASN A 67 26.82 -11.40 -1.46
C ASN A 67 27.58 -10.29 -0.70
N CYS A 68 27.17 -9.04 -0.87
CA CYS A 68 27.73 -7.86 -0.23
C CYS A 68 26.70 -7.14 0.66
N HIS A 69 25.43 -7.07 0.23
CA HIS A 69 24.39 -6.22 0.84
C HIS A 69 23.39 -6.99 1.72
N GLY A 70 23.66 -8.26 2.02
CA GLY A 70 22.89 -9.08 2.96
C GLY A 70 23.75 -10.00 3.84
N GLY A 71 23.09 -10.65 4.80
CA GLY A 71 23.66 -11.70 5.65
C GLY A 71 24.58 -11.23 6.78
N TYR A 72 24.54 -9.95 7.17
CA TYR A 72 25.40 -9.37 8.22
C TYR A 72 24.64 -8.66 9.35
N ASN A 73 23.54 -7.97 9.07
CA ASN A 73 22.66 -7.36 10.07
C ASN A 73 21.25 -7.09 9.50
N ARG A 74 20.32 -8.02 9.71
CA ARG A 74 18.91 -7.93 9.27
C ARG A 74 18.19 -6.63 9.66
N ALA A 75 18.63 -5.92 10.71
CA ALA A 75 18.01 -4.67 11.16
C ALA A 75 18.37 -3.43 10.31
N VAL A 76 19.44 -3.49 9.50
CA VAL A 76 19.90 -2.34 8.69
C VAL A 76 20.33 -2.70 7.26
N GLU A 77 20.57 -3.98 6.97
CA GLU A 77 21.07 -4.40 5.65
C GLU A 77 20.00 -4.23 4.55
N PRO A 78 20.39 -3.80 3.33
CA PRO A 78 19.44 -3.63 2.23
C PRO A 78 18.67 -4.90 1.88
N SER A 79 19.37 -6.02 1.67
CA SER A 79 18.79 -7.21 1.04
C SER A 79 17.63 -7.83 1.83
N PHE A 80 17.80 -8.07 3.13
CA PHE A 80 16.73 -8.66 3.95
C PHE A 80 15.50 -7.76 4.07
N ASN A 81 15.70 -6.44 4.10
CA ASN A 81 14.59 -5.49 4.20
C ASN A 81 13.84 -5.39 2.86
N TRP A 82 14.54 -5.26 1.73
CA TRP A 82 13.94 -5.25 0.39
C TRP A 82 13.22 -6.58 0.07
N ARG A 83 13.81 -7.75 0.38
CA ARG A 83 13.16 -9.07 0.19
C ARG A 83 11.87 -9.25 0.99
N GLY A 84 11.69 -8.49 2.08
CA GLY A 84 10.44 -8.47 2.85
C GLY A 84 9.41 -7.45 2.35
N SER A 85 9.84 -6.47 1.57
CA SER A 85 8.95 -5.47 0.97
C SER A 85 8.13 -6.05 -0.19
N MET A 86 7.06 -5.37 -0.58
CA MET A 86 6.33 -5.73 -1.80
C MET A 86 7.12 -5.41 -3.08
N MET A 87 8.19 -4.62 -3.05
CA MET A 87 9.04 -4.39 -4.22
C MET A 87 9.74 -5.70 -4.65
N GLY A 88 10.37 -6.40 -3.70
CA GLY A 88 11.00 -7.71 -3.93
C GLY A 88 10.04 -8.87 -4.19
N ASN A 89 8.73 -8.60 -4.21
CA ASN A 89 7.67 -9.61 -4.32
C ASN A 89 6.55 -9.18 -5.29
N ALA A 90 6.72 -8.12 -6.07
CA ALA A 90 5.66 -7.57 -6.94
C ALA A 90 5.20 -8.57 -8.03
N SER A 91 6.13 -9.38 -8.54
CA SER A 91 5.87 -10.52 -9.44
C SER A 91 5.29 -11.77 -8.76
N ARG A 92 5.24 -11.81 -7.42
CA ARG A 92 4.75 -12.96 -6.63
C ARG A 92 3.36 -12.71 -6.04
N ASP A 93 2.87 -11.47 -6.10
CA ASP A 93 1.59 -11.06 -5.51
C ASP A 93 0.41 -11.76 -6.23
N PRO A 94 -0.39 -12.60 -5.54
CA PRO A 94 -1.57 -13.25 -6.11
C PRO A 94 -2.63 -12.26 -6.60
N LEU A 95 -2.70 -11.07 -5.99
CA LEU A 95 -3.66 -10.04 -6.38
C LEU A 95 -3.30 -9.48 -7.77
N PHE A 96 -2.01 -9.22 -8.01
CA PHE A 96 -1.50 -8.79 -9.31
C PHE A 96 -1.86 -9.79 -10.42
N TRP A 97 -1.65 -11.09 -10.19
CA TRP A 97 -1.93 -12.11 -11.23
C TRP A 97 -3.42 -12.27 -11.54
N ALA A 98 -4.30 -12.16 -10.54
CA ALA A 98 -5.73 -12.19 -10.78
C ALA A 98 -6.23 -10.91 -11.47
N THR A 99 -5.71 -9.73 -11.11
CA THR A 99 -6.00 -8.47 -11.81
C THR A 99 -5.47 -8.52 -13.25
N LEU A 100 -4.26 -9.04 -13.49
CA LEU A 100 -3.69 -9.25 -14.82
C LEU A 100 -4.59 -10.15 -15.69
N ALA A 101 -5.16 -11.21 -15.10
CA ALA A 101 -6.08 -12.10 -15.79
C ALA A 101 -7.34 -11.39 -16.32
N VAL A 102 -7.87 -10.41 -15.57
CA VAL A 102 -9.02 -9.59 -15.98
C VAL A 102 -8.60 -8.46 -16.92
N VAL A 103 -7.47 -7.80 -16.67
CA VAL A 103 -6.95 -6.70 -17.51
C VAL A 103 -6.61 -7.18 -18.93
N GLU A 104 -5.99 -8.36 -19.06
CA GLU A 104 -5.56 -8.88 -20.37
C GLU A 104 -6.72 -9.39 -21.24
N GLN A 105 -7.82 -9.86 -20.64
CA GLN A 105 -9.06 -10.15 -21.38
C GLN A 105 -9.87 -8.88 -21.68
N ASP A 106 -9.79 -7.86 -20.82
CA ASP A 106 -10.51 -6.59 -20.97
C ASP A 106 -9.88 -5.73 -22.07
N PHE A 107 -8.56 -5.78 -22.23
CA PHE A 107 -7.84 -5.14 -23.33
C PHE A 107 -6.56 -5.93 -23.64
N ASP A 108 -6.58 -6.71 -24.73
CA ASP A 108 -5.45 -7.53 -25.17
C ASP A 108 -4.17 -6.70 -25.31
N GLY A 109 -3.08 -7.15 -24.68
CA GLY A 109 -1.82 -6.44 -24.61
C GLY A 109 -1.63 -5.49 -23.42
N ALA A 110 -2.67 -5.23 -22.62
CA ALA A 110 -2.58 -4.31 -21.47
C ALA A 110 -1.65 -4.82 -20.36
N GLY A 111 -1.44 -6.13 -20.27
CA GLY A 111 -0.54 -6.74 -19.29
C GLY A 111 0.92 -6.33 -19.40
N ASP A 112 1.38 -5.83 -20.57
CA ASP A 112 2.73 -5.26 -20.69
C ASP A 112 2.96 -4.09 -19.72
N LEU A 113 1.98 -3.17 -19.63
CA LEU A 113 2.00 -2.02 -18.70
C LEU A 113 2.08 -2.47 -17.24
N CYS A 114 1.39 -3.55 -16.89
CA CYS A 114 1.38 -4.12 -15.55
C CYS A 114 2.75 -4.75 -15.22
N ILE A 115 3.28 -5.58 -16.13
CA ILE A 115 4.57 -6.27 -16.01
C ILE A 115 5.73 -5.26 -15.93
N ARG A 116 5.65 -4.14 -16.66
CA ARG A 116 6.63 -3.05 -16.62
C ARG A 116 6.94 -2.54 -15.22
N CYS A 117 5.93 -2.49 -14.35
CA CYS A 117 6.08 -2.06 -12.95
C CYS A 117 6.28 -3.24 -11.99
N HIS A 118 5.67 -4.40 -12.26
CA HIS A 118 5.68 -5.53 -11.33
C HIS A 118 6.85 -6.50 -11.51
N SER A 119 7.50 -6.52 -12.67
CA SER A 119 8.63 -7.40 -13.03
C SER A 119 9.62 -6.66 -13.91
N THR A 120 10.38 -5.73 -13.32
CA THR A 120 11.12 -4.73 -14.10
C THR A 120 12.21 -5.34 -14.97
N ALA A 121 13.02 -6.26 -14.44
CA ALA A 121 14.07 -6.93 -15.20
C ALA A 121 13.52 -7.89 -16.27
N GLY A 122 12.33 -8.46 -16.04
CA GLY A 122 11.57 -9.22 -17.02
C GLY A 122 11.15 -8.34 -18.20
N TRP A 123 10.52 -7.20 -17.92
CA TRP A 123 10.11 -6.22 -18.92
C TRP A 123 11.29 -5.66 -19.73
N TYR A 124 12.30 -5.09 -19.05
CA TYR A 124 13.51 -4.58 -19.72
C TYR A 124 14.28 -5.66 -20.49
N GLY A 125 14.17 -6.92 -20.07
CA GLY A 125 14.72 -8.08 -20.75
C GLY A 125 13.88 -8.61 -21.93
N GLY A 126 12.77 -7.95 -22.30
CA GLY A 126 11.91 -8.35 -23.42
C GLY A 126 11.04 -9.57 -23.16
N ARG A 127 10.78 -9.90 -21.89
CA ARG A 127 10.02 -11.09 -21.45
C ARG A 127 8.56 -10.81 -21.05
N SER A 128 8.11 -9.55 -21.19
CA SER A 128 6.71 -9.13 -21.10
C SER A 128 5.88 -9.45 -22.35
N THR A 129 6.45 -10.12 -23.35
CA THR A 129 5.72 -10.59 -24.55
C THR A 129 5.82 -12.12 -24.65
N PRO A 130 4.70 -12.88 -24.62
CA PRO A 130 3.32 -12.42 -24.59
C PRO A 130 2.96 -11.68 -23.29
N THR A 131 1.97 -10.80 -23.41
CA THR A 131 1.55 -9.79 -22.42
C THR A 131 0.81 -10.36 -21.22
N ASP A 132 0.45 -11.65 -21.25
CA ASP A 132 0.03 -12.41 -20.07
C ASP A 132 1.18 -12.77 -19.11
N GLY A 133 2.43 -12.47 -19.49
CA GLY A 133 3.62 -12.79 -18.70
C GLY A 133 4.12 -14.22 -18.82
N SER A 134 3.61 -15.02 -19.77
CA SER A 134 3.98 -16.43 -19.93
C SER A 134 5.45 -16.67 -20.34
N ARG A 135 6.20 -15.62 -20.67
CA ARG A 135 7.66 -15.67 -20.95
C ARG A 135 8.55 -15.17 -19.81
N LEU A 136 7.97 -14.69 -18.70
CA LEU A 136 8.74 -14.35 -17.51
C LEU A 136 9.38 -15.63 -16.94
N MET A 137 10.65 -15.52 -16.55
CA MET A 137 11.49 -16.60 -16.07
C MET A 137 11.51 -16.62 -14.53
N ALA A 138 12.04 -17.70 -13.93
CA ALA A 138 12.15 -17.80 -12.47
C ALA A 138 12.96 -16.65 -11.83
N GLY A 139 13.93 -16.07 -12.55
CA GLY A 139 14.69 -14.89 -12.11
C GLY A 139 13.87 -13.59 -12.06
N ASP A 140 12.82 -13.47 -12.87
CA ASP A 140 11.96 -12.27 -12.96
C ASP A 140 10.96 -12.16 -11.80
N ALA A 141 10.98 -13.13 -10.88
CA ALA A 141 10.12 -13.24 -9.72
C ALA A 141 10.45 -12.23 -8.61
N ASP A 142 11.64 -11.65 -8.62
CA ASP A 142 12.10 -10.67 -7.62
C ASP A 142 11.55 -9.24 -7.87
N GLY A 143 10.74 -9.06 -8.90
CA GLY A 143 9.84 -7.91 -9.04
C GLY A 143 10.54 -6.60 -9.41
N VAL A 144 10.60 -5.66 -8.46
CA VAL A 144 11.32 -4.38 -8.59
C VAL A 144 12.70 -4.56 -7.98
N GLU A 145 13.67 -4.87 -8.86
CA GLU A 145 15.00 -5.33 -8.46
C GLU A 145 16.00 -4.20 -8.16
N CYS A 146 16.99 -4.53 -7.32
CA CYS A 146 18.11 -3.67 -6.94
C CYS A 146 18.72 -2.92 -8.13
N ASP A 147 19.05 -3.61 -9.22
CA ASP A 147 19.77 -3.02 -10.35
C ASP A 147 18.88 -2.15 -11.25
N THR A 148 17.54 -2.31 -11.21
CA THR A 148 16.65 -1.36 -11.89
C THR A 148 16.68 -0.02 -11.16
N CYS A 149 16.41 -0.03 -9.85
CA CYS A 149 16.44 1.18 -9.02
C CYS A 149 17.81 1.86 -9.06
N HIS A 150 18.89 1.10 -8.89
CA HIS A 150 20.27 1.60 -8.93
C HIS A 150 20.81 1.89 -10.34
N LYS A 151 19.97 1.85 -11.38
CA LYS A 151 20.27 2.42 -12.70
C LYS A 151 19.33 3.55 -13.11
N MET A 152 18.30 3.89 -12.32
CA MET A 152 17.41 5.00 -12.63
C MET A 152 18.15 6.35 -12.62
N THR A 153 18.17 7.02 -13.78
CA THR A 153 18.52 8.43 -13.91
C THR A 153 17.25 9.28 -13.90
N ASN A 154 17.37 10.59 -13.66
CA ASN A 154 16.22 11.47 -13.77
C ASN A 154 15.81 11.62 -15.26
N PRO A 155 14.55 11.36 -15.65
CA PRO A 155 14.09 11.56 -17.02
C PRO A 155 14.22 13.00 -17.55
N ASN A 156 14.42 13.99 -16.67
CA ASN A 156 14.73 15.37 -17.04
C ASN A 156 16.13 15.56 -17.68
N ASN A 157 17.00 14.54 -17.66
CA ASN A 157 18.35 14.56 -18.23
C ASN A 157 19.29 15.66 -17.68
N GLN A 158 19.05 16.18 -16.46
CA GLN A 158 19.84 17.27 -15.86
C GLN A 158 21.06 16.81 -15.05
N GLU A 159 21.20 15.51 -14.75
CA GLU A 159 22.33 14.94 -14.00
C GLU A 159 23.03 13.84 -14.81
N HIS A 160 22.50 12.62 -14.77
CA HIS A 160 22.99 11.47 -15.53
C HIS A 160 22.06 11.23 -16.72
N LEU A 161 22.63 10.91 -17.88
CA LEU A 161 21.87 10.59 -19.09
C LEU A 161 21.56 9.10 -19.13
N GLY A 162 20.29 8.75 -18.99
CA GLY A 162 19.78 7.40 -19.24
C GLY A 162 19.33 7.22 -20.69
N VAL A 163 19.05 5.97 -21.08
CA VAL A 163 18.65 5.63 -22.45
C VAL A 163 17.18 5.95 -22.68
N MET A 164 16.88 6.92 -23.53
CA MET A 164 15.54 7.21 -24.04
C MET A 164 15.65 7.49 -25.53
N ILE A 165 15.24 6.52 -26.37
CA ILE A 165 15.38 6.61 -27.82
C ILE A 165 14.06 7.11 -28.43
N SER A 166 14.11 8.14 -29.27
CA SER A 166 12.93 8.69 -29.96
C SER A 166 12.13 7.58 -30.68
N PRO A 167 10.78 7.53 -30.55
CA PRO A 167 9.91 8.56 -29.96
C PRO A 167 9.79 8.52 -28.42
N PHE A 168 10.37 7.54 -27.73
CA PHE A 168 10.17 7.23 -26.31
C PHE A 168 10.94 8.15 -25.34
N ILE A 169 10.81 9.46 -25.50
CA ILE A 169 11.42 10.45 -24.59
C ILE A 169 10.45 10.75 -23.43
N ALA A 170 10.82 10.38 -22.20
CA ALA A 170 10.02 10.60 -20.98
C ALA A 170 10.24 11.99 -20.37
N ASN A 171 10.17 13.05 -21.18
CA ASN A 171 10.18 14.44 -20.72
C ASN A 171 9.51 15.37 -21.75
N ASP A 172 9.20 16.60 -21.32
CA ASP A 172 8.53 17.62 -22.13
C ASP A 172 9.41 18.26 -23.22
N ARG A 173 10.67 17.80 -23.38
CA ARG A 173 11.67 18.24 -24.37
C ARG A 173 11.98 19.73 -24.36
N LYS A 174 11.67 20.44 -23.26
CA LYS A 174 12.03 21.85 -23.07
C LYS A 174 13.47 22.00 -22.56
N THR A 175 13.92 23.25 -22.42
CA THR A 175 15.24 23.57 -21.87
C THR A 175 15.07 24.59 -20.73
N PRO A 176 15.29 24.20 -19.45
CA PRO A 176 15.50 22.83 -18.97
C PRO A 176 14.25 21.96 -19.15
N ALA A 177 14.43 20.64 -19.31
CA ALA A 177 13.33 19.71 -19.47
C ALA A 177 12.68 19.37 -18.12
N THR A 178 11.38 19.05 -18.16
CA THR A 178 10.64 18.48 -17.04
C THR A 178 10.39 16.99 -17.29
N GLY A 179 10.86 16.12 -16.39
CA GLY A 179 10.68 14.68 -16.49
C GLY A 179 9.21 14.23 -16.40
N TYR A 180 8.88 13.16 -17.09
CA TYR A 180 7.61 12.44 -16.92
C TYR A 180 7.80 11.40 -15.83
N TYR A 181 7.30 11.71 -14.63
CA TYR A 181 7.34 10.80 -13.49
C TYR A 181 5.99 10.11 -13.36
N GLY A 182 5.93 8.84 -13.75
CA GLY A 182 4.74 8.00 -13.62
C GLY A 182 4.80 6.77 -14.50
N SER A 183 3.96 5.77 -14.20
CA SER A 183 3.63 4.64 -15.08
C SER A 183 4.84 3.88 -15.64
N GLY A 184 5.91 3.78 -14.84
CA GLY A 184 7.14 3.09 -15.23
C GLY A 184 7.94 3.78 -16.33
N MET A 185 7.74 5.09 -16.58
CA MET A 185 8.47 5.87 -17.59
C MET A 185 9.94 6.16 -17.19
N LEU A 186 10.69 5.12 -16.82
CA LEU A 186 12.05 5.24 -16.31
C LEU A 186 13.04 5.62 -17.41
N SER A 187 14.08 6.34 -17.02
CA SER A 187 15.31 6.51 -17.80
C SER A 187 16.41 5.72 -17.10
N LEU A 188 17.03 4.75 -17.78
CA LEU A 188 18.02 3.85 -17.19
C LEU A 188 19.44 4.12 -17.73
N TRP A 189 20.40 4.15 -16.81
CA TRP A 189 21.83 4.22 -17.09
C TRP A 189 22.32 2.94 -17.80
N PRO A 190 22.96 3.03 -18.98
CA PRO A 190 23.43 1.86 -19.72
C PRO A 190 24.78 1.31 -19.22
N GLY A 191 25.49 2.04 -18.36
CA GLY A 191 26.81 1.63 -17.86
C GLY A 191 26.73 0.63 -16.70
N ALA A 192 27.87 0.02 -16.37
CA ALA A 192 27.98 -0.97 -15.28
C ALA A 192 27.94 -0.36 -13.86
N ALA A 193 28.21 0.94 -13.73
CA ALA A 193 28.22 1.64 -12.45
C ALA A 193 26.82 1.72 -11.82
N LYS A 194 26.72 1.39 -10.53
CA LYS A 194 25.49 1.55 -9.74
C LYS A 194 25.34 2.99 -9.26
N LEU A 195 24.17 3.58 -9.45
CA LEU A 195 23.83 4.91 -8.99
C LEU A 195 23.39 4.87 -7.53
N GLY A 196 23.74 5.88 -6.74
CA GLY A 196 23.32 5.96 -5.34
C GLY A 196 23.59 7.33 -4.71
N PRO A 197 23.06 7.60 -3.50
CA PRO A 197 23.08 8.94 -2.90
C PRO A 197 24.47 9.42 -2.45
N PHE A 198 25.47 8.55 -2.34
CA PHE A 198 26.78 8.84 -1.75
C PHE A 198 27.89 8.95 -2.80
N ASN A 199 28.76 9.96 -2.68
CA ASN A 199 29.99 10.11 -3.47
C ASN A 199 31.21 9.37 -2.89
N ASN A 200 31.14 8.92 -1.65
CA ASN A 200 32.25 8.34 -0.90
C ASN A 200 31.98 6.88 -0.49
N ALA A 201 31.42 6.07 -1.38
CA ALA A 201 31.28 4.63 -1.14
C ALA A 201 32.62 3.91 -1.40
N ASP A 202 33.18 3.21 -0.40
CA ASP A 202 34.26 2.23 -0.62
C ASP A 202 33.66 0.94 -1.20
N ALA A 203 33.18 1.03 -2.44
CA ALA A 203 32.48 -0.04 -3.13
C ALA A 203 33.47 -1.00 -3.82
N ARG A 204 33.17 -2.30 -3.78
CA ARG A 204 33.91 -3.34 -4.52
C ARG A 204 33.38 -3.54 -5.96
N HIS A 205 32.62 -2.58 -6.46
CA HIS A 205 32.09 -2.49 -7.83
C HIS A 205 32.07 -1.00 -8.25
N GLN A 206 31.88 -0.73 -9.54
CA GLN A 206 31.72 0.64 -10.03
C GLN A 206 30.45 1.28 -9.43
N PHE A 207 30.55 2.55 -9.03
CA PHE A 207 29.42 3.34 -8.55
C PHE A 207 29.54 4.79 -9.01
N MET A 208 28.43 5.53 -9.03
CA MET A 208 28.42 6.99 -9.21
C MET A 208 27.41 7.62 -8.24
N GLN A 209 27.71 8.81 -7.73
CA GLN A 209 26.71 9.57 -6.97
C GLN A 209 25.60 10.03 -7.90
N SER A 210 24.34 9.87 -7.48
CA SER A 210 23.18 10.48 -8.09
C SER A 210 22.33 11.20 -7.05
N LYS A 211 22.08 12.49 -7.29
CA LYS A 211 21.15 13.33 -6.53
C LYS A 211 19.71 12.87 -6.73
N PHE A 212 19.37 12.29 -7.89
CA PHE A 212 18.03 11.76 -8.14
C PHE A 212 17.60 10.72 -7.10
N HIS A 213 18.53 9.93 -6.55
CA HIS A 213 18.23 8.96 -5.49
C HIS A 213 17.80 9.60 -4.15
N ARG A 214 18.05 10.91 -3.94
CA ARG A 214 17.53 11.71 -2.82
C ARG A 214 16.37 12.63 -3.23
N ASP A 215 16.04 12.70 -4.51
CA ASP A 215 15.04 13.63 -5.06
C ASP A 215 13.63 13.14 -4.76
N ILE A 216 12.73 14.08 -4.45
CA ILE A 216 11.32 13.80 -4.13
C ILE A 216 10.57 13.10 -5.29
N SER A 217 11.06 13.26 -6.52
CA SER A 217 10.44 12.73 -7.75
C SER A 217 10.84 11.29 -8.07
N PHE A 218 11.83 10.71 -7.37
CA PHE A 218 12.38 9.37 -7.66
C PHE A 218 11.28 8.30 -7.74
N CYS A 219 10.53 8.15 -6.63
CA CYS A 219 9.43 7.19 -6.50
C CYS A 219 8.24 7.52 -7.41
N GLY A 220 8.08 8.80 -7.80
CA GLY A 220 7.03 9.24 -8.73
C GLY A 220 7.09 8.56 -10.09
N SER A 221 8.27 8.10 -10.51
CA SER A 221 8.48 7.35 -11.76
C SER A 221 7.62 6.07 -11.88
N CYS A 222 7.21 5.49 -10.74
CA CYS A 222 6.28 4.34 -10.68
C CYS A 222 4.97 4.69 -9.96
N HIS A 223 5.00 5.47 -8.87
CA HIS A 223 3.85 5.72 -8.00
C HIS A 223 2.92 6.87 -8.46
N ASP A 224 2.89 7.16 -9.76
CA ASP A 224 1.84 7.95 -10.42
C ASP A 224 1.37 7.12 -11.63
N VAL A 225 0.31 6.33 -11.44
CA VAL A 225 -0.10 5.31 -12.42
C VAL A 225 -1.23 5.86 -13.27
N SER A 226 -1.02 5.84 -14.59
CA SER A 226 -2.00 6.28 -15.56
C SER A 226 -2.18 5.25 -16.67
N ASN A 227 -3.43 5.03 -17.02
CA ASN A 227 -3.89 4.13 -18.06
C ASN A 227 -3.81 4.83 -19.43
N PRO A 228 -2.91 4.41 -20.34
CA PRO A 228 -2.80 5.02 -21.66
C PRO A 228 -3.96 4.64 -22.59
N VAL A 229 -4.68 3.53 -22.34
CA VAL A 229 -5.87 3.14 -23.11
C VAL A 229 -6.99 4.15 -22.90
N THR A 230 -7.44 4.35 -21.65
CA THR A 230 -8.50 5.31 -21.36
C THR A 230 -8.02 6.76 -21.46
N GLY A 231 -6.71 6.99 -21.29
CA GLY A 231 -6.07 8.27 -21.60
C GLY A 231 -6.14 8.68 -23.08
N ASP A 232 -5.94 7.74 -24.01
CA ASP A 232 -5.91 8.03 -25.44
C ASP A 232 -7.26 7.87 -26.16
N LEU A 233 -8.08 6.90 -25.72
CA LEU A 233 -9.27 6.45 -26.46
C LEU A 233 -10.60 6.81 -25.78
N ALA A 234 -10.66 6.80 -24.45
CA ALA A 234 -11.94 6.89 -23.76
C ALA A 234 -12.50 8.33 -23.70
N HIS A 235 -13.82 8.43 -23.56
CA HIS A 235 -14.49 9.68 -23.25
C HIS A 235 -13.84 10.39 -22.05
N ASN A 236 -13.58 11.70 -22.21
CA ASN A 236 -12.86 12.56 -21.26
C ASN A 236 -11.44 12.10 -20.89
N ASN A 237 -10.80 11.23 -21.69
CA ASN A 237 -9.40 10.82 -21.52
C ASN A 237 -9.07 10.28 -20.13
N GLY A 238 -10.05 9.67 -19.45
CA GLY A 238 -9.90 9.14 -18.09
C GLY A 238 -9.56 10.17 -17.01
N LYS A 239 -9.79 11.47 -17.24
CA LYS A 239 -9.38 12.57 -16.35
C LYS A 239 -10.54 13.09 -15.47
N GLN A 240 -10.25 13.81 -14.39
CA GLN A 240 -11.26 14.49 -13.58
C GLN A 240 -11.86 15.69 -14.34
N ALA A 241 -13.13 16.03 -14.07
CA ALA A 241 -13.83 17.11 -14.76
C ALA A 241 -13.05 18.44 -14.75
N ALA A 242 -12.43 18.80 -13.62
CA ALA A 242 -11.65 20.02 -13.44
C ALA A 242 -10.17 19.94 -13.91
N GLY A 243 -9.71 18.76 -14.35
CA GLY A 243 -8.34 18.55 -14.83
C GLY A 243 -8.06 19.25 -16.15
N ASP A 244 -6.78 19.52 -16.43
CA ASP A 244 -6.35 20.21 -17.65
C ASP A 244 -6.68 19.39 -18.94
N PRO A 245 -6.73 20.01 -20.13
CA PRO A 245 -6.92 19.29 -21.38
C PRO A 245 -5.83 18.25 -21.66
N VAL A 246 -6.20 17.17 -22.36
CA VAL A 246 -5.29 16.09 -22.78
C VAL A 246 -5.13 16.14 -24.30
N VAL A 247 -3.89 16.09 -24.79
CA VAL A 247 -3.58 15.89 -26.20
C VAL A 247 -3.55 14.40 -26.49
N ALA A 248 -4.60 13.87 -27.11
CA ALA A 248 -4.78 12.45 -27.39
C ALA A 248 -5.18 12.21 -28.85
N SER A 249 -5.03 10.97 -29.33
CA SER A 249 -5.33 10.64 -30.72
C SER A 249 -6.77 10.19 -30.96
N GLY A 250 -7.42 9.54 -29.99
CA GLY A 250 -8.74 8.91 -30.16
C GLY A 250 -8.77 7.69 -31.10
N ASP A 251 -7.64 7.27 -31.68
CA ASP A 251 -7.52 6.17 -32.63
C ASP A 251 -6.47 5.17 -32.16
N LEU A 252 -6.91 3.93 -31.92
CA LEU A 252 -6.09 2.79 -31.48
C LEU A 252 -4.79 2.65 -32.29
N ASN A 253 -4.86 2.84 -33.61
CA ASN A 253 -3.77 2.55 -34.55
C ASN A 253 -2.90 3.77 -34.92
N SER A 254 -3.16 4.93 -34.30
CA SER A 254 -2.39 6.14 -34.55
C SER A 254 -0.90 6.00 -34.17
N ALA A 255 -0.05 6.83 -34.78
CA ALA A 255 1.37 6.86 -34.47
C ALA A 255 1.63 7.26 -33.01
N LEU A 256 2.66 6.67 -32.38
CA LEU A 256 3.01 6.92 -30.97
C LEU A 256 3.13 8.41 -30.62
N THR A 257 3.66 9.23 -31.53
CA THR A 257 3.79 10.68 -31.34
C THR A 257 2.46 11.44 -31.26
N ALA A 258 1.33 10.83 -31.60
CA ALA A 258 -0.02 11.39 -31.43
C ALA A 258 -0.72 10.90 -30.15
N LYS A 259 -0.17 9.88 -29.48
CA LYS A 259 -0.80 9.24 -28.31
C LYS A 259 -0.75 10.13 -27.06
N ALA A 260 -1.74 9.99 -26.20
CA ALA A 260 -1.80 10.68 -24.90
C ALA A 260 -0.50 10.52 -24.08
N ALA A 261 0.07 9.32 -24.02
CA ALA A 261 1.28 9.01 -23.26
C ALA A 261 2.53 9.79 -23.68
N PHE A 262 2.59 10.28 -24.93
CA PHE A 262 3.78 10.95 -25.49
C PHE A 262 3.65 12.48 -25.52
N ASN A 263 2.45 13.02 -25.24
CA ASN A 263 2.14 14.45 -25.38
C ASN A 263 1.74 15.14 -24.07
N ASN A 264 1.60 14.39 -22.97
CA ASN A 264 1.11 14.89 -21.68
C ASN A 264 1.96 14.35 -20.53
N PHE A 265 2.02 15.09 -19.41
CA PHE A 265 2.55 14.53 -18.16
C PHE A 265 1.65 13.38 -17.67
N PRO A 266 2.23 12.34 -17.02
CA PRO A 266 1.47 11.16 -16.59
C PRO A 266 0.19 11.48 -15.79
N TYR A 267 0.22 12.48 -14.89
CA TYR A 267 -0.93 12.86 -14.07
C TYR A 267 -2.14 13.40 -14.85
N GLN A 268 -1.98 13.83 -16.11
CA GLN A 268 -3.02 14.56 -16.85
C GLN A 268 -4.15 13.68 -17.39
N TYR A 269 -3.90 12.39 -17.63
CA TYR A 269 -4.82 11.47 -18.30
C TYR A 269 -4.99 10.15 -17.53
N GLY A 270 -6.04 9.39 -17.89
CA GLY A 270 -6.22 7.97 -17.54
C GLY A 270 -5.97 7.64 -16.08
N ILE A 271 -6.72 8.20 -15.15
CA ILE A 271 -6.41 8.05 -13.72
C ILE A 271 -6.50 6.59 -13.29
N VAL A 272 -5.50 6.11 -12.57
CA VAL A 272 -5.49 4.80 -11.89
C VAL A 272 -4.99 4.96 -10.46
N GLU A 273 -3.77 5.48 -10.29
CA GLU A 273 -3.23 5.87 -8.99
C GLU A 273 -2.65 7.28 -9.07
N ARG A 274 -2.76 8.03 -7.96
CA ARG A 274 -2.25 9.41 -7.85
C ARG A 274 -1.38 9.61 -6.63
N THR A 275 -0.78 8.56 -6.07
CA THR A 275 0.04 8.62 -4.84
C THR A 275 1.10 9.73 -4.89
N PHE A 276 1.89 9.81 -5.97
CA PHE A 276 2.89 10.85 -6.14
C PHE A 276 2.26 12.23 -6.40
N SER A 277 1.21 12.29 -7.22
CA SER A 277 0.47 13.52 -7.47
C SER A 277 -0.19 14.11 -6.22
N GLU A 278 -0.73 13.27 -5.34
CA GLU A 278 -1.28 13.64 -4.04
C GLU A 278 -0.19 14.24 -3.14
N PHE A 279 1.00 13.61 -3.13
CA PHE A 279 2.16 14.08 -2.38
C PHE A 279 2.74 15.40 -2.89
N MET A 280 2.76 15.61 -4.21
CA MET A 280 3.22 16.87 -4.81
C MET A 280 2.26 18.03 -4.57
N ALA A 281 0.95 17.77 -4.48
CA ALA A 281 -0.04 18.78 -4.08
C ALA A 281 0.13 19.19 -2.60
N GLY A 282 0.52 18.27 -1.72
CA GLY A 282 0.86 18.56 -0.31
C GLY A 282 2.12 19.42 -0.11
N ALA A 283 2.23 20.07 1.04
CA ALA A 283 3.36 20.92 1.43
C ALA A 283 4.54 20.15 2.04
N LEU A 284 4.34 18.91 2.52
CA LEU A 284 5.41 18.08 3.09
C LEU A 284 6.54 17.84 2.09
N SER A 285 6.21 17.65 0.80
CA SER A 285 7.17 17.52 -0.31
C SER A 285 8.15 18.70 -0.46
N ARG A 286 7.80 19.86 0.10
CA ARG A 286 8.60 21.10 0.09
C ARG A 286 9.10 21.49 1.50
N THR A 287 8.79 20.71 2.53
CA THR A 287 9.13 21.00 3.92
C THR A 287 10.42 20.28 4.33
N LEU A 288 11.36 21.00 4.96
CA LEU A 288 12.58 20.42 5.51
C LEU A 288 12.30 19.63 6.79
N VAL A 289 12.99 18.51 7.00
CA VAL A 289 12.90 17.71 8.23
C VAL A 289 13.32 18.54 9.46
N GLY A 290 14.34 19.39 9.32
CA GLY A 290 14.75 20.35 10.34
C GLY A 290 13.67 21.38 10.74
N SER A 291 12.62 21.56 9.92
CA SER A 291 11.48 22.43 10.21
C SER A 291 10.33 21.71 10.96
N TYR A 292 10.52 20.47 11.40
CA TYR A 292 9.51 19.72 12.18
C TYR A 292 8.92 20.52 13.35
N ALA A 293 9.74 21.33 14.04
CA ALA A 293 9.30 22.13 15.18
C ALA A 293 8.23 23.19 14.81
N SER A 294 8.18 23.66 13.55
CA SER A 294 7.19 24.64 13.08
C SER A 294 5.92 24.01 12.49
N LEU A 295 5.79 22.68 12.46
CA LEU A 295 4.56 22.03 12.03
C LEU A 295 3.42 22.23 13.06
N PRO A 296 2.15 22.17 12.63
CA PRO A 296 0.99 22.06 13.51
C PRO A 296 1.16 21.00 14.61
N ALA A 297 0.57 21.27 15.78
CA ALA A 297 0.74 20.42 16.97
C ALA A 297 0.23 18.99 16.77
N ASP A 298 -0.86 18.83 16.01
CA ASP A 298 -1.46 17.55 15.65
C ASP A 298 -0.69 16.79 14.54
N LEU A 299 0.29 17.40 13.89
CA LEU A 299 1.25 16.73 12.98
C LEU A 299 2.58 16.37 13.66
N LYS A 300 2.72 16.63 14.96
CA LYS A 300 3.88 16.22 15.78
C LYS A 300 3.73 14.81 16.35
N ALA A 301 3.13 13.92 15.56
CA ALA A 301 2.96 12.50 15.86
C ALA A 301 3.11 11.65 14.58
N GLY A 302 2.76 10.37 14.64
CA GLY A 302 2.70 9.48 13.49
C GLY A 302 4.00 9.37 12.69
N ALA A 303 3.87 9.18 11.37
CA ALA A 303 4.98 8.96 10.45
C ALA A 303 5.91 10.18 10.33
N ILE A 304 5.37 11.39 10.46
CA ILE A 304 6.15 12.64 10.45
C ILE A 304 7.08 12.70 11.67
N ALA A 305 6.55 12.43 12.87
CA ALA A 305 7.36 12.39 14.10
C ALA A 305 8.41 11.28 14.07
N ALA A 306 8.08 10.12 13.49
CA ALA A 306 8.97 8.97 13.38
C ALA A 306 10.26 9.24 12.58
N VAL A 307 10.32 10.32 11.79
CA VAL A 307 11.47 10.69 10.96
C VAL A 307 12.02 12.09 11.26
N ALA A 308 11.40 12.83 12.18
CA ALA A 308 11.81 14.18 12.58
C ALA A 308 13.27 14.25 13.09
N GLY A 309 13.75 13.18 13.72
CA GLY A 309 15.12 13.09 14.23
C GLY A 309 16.20 12.92 13.16
N SER A 310 15.86 12.65 11.89
CA SER A 310 16.84 12.35 10.84
C SER A 310 17.63 13.57 10.33
N GLY A 311 17.18 14.80 10.64
CA GLY A 311 17.88 16.04 10.28
C GLY A 311 18.28 16.13 8.80
N ASN A 312 19.38 16.83 8.52
CA ASN A 312 20.01 16.86 7.19
C ASN A 312 20.67 15.51 6.83
N TYR A 313 21.16 15.37 5.60
CA TYR A 313 22.07 14.28 5.25
C TYR A 313 23.43 14.45 5.92
N ALA A 314 24.20 13.36 6.07
CA ALA A 314 25.48 13.38 6.78
C ALA A 314 26.57 14.21 6.06
N ASP A 315 26.38 14.50 4.77
CA ASP A 315 27.20 15.43 3.97
C ASP A 315 26.73 16.90 4.08
N GLY A 316 25.79 17.20 4.97
CA GLY A 316 25.24 18.53 5.20
C GLY A 316 24.11 18.93 4.25
N ALA A 317 23.80 18.14 3.23
CA ALA A 317 22.73 18.47 2.29
C ALA A 317 21.35 18.53 2.98
N PRO A 318 20.46 19.48 2.61
CA PRO A 318 19.12 19.56 3.18
C PRO A 318 18.30 18.29 2.92
N ARG A 319 17.54 17.84 3.93
CA ARG A 319 16.59 16.73 3.82
C ARG A 319 15.15 17.25 3.89
N PHE A 320 14.33 16.88 2.92
CA PHE A 320 12.89 17.16 2.88
C PHE A 320 12.10 15.95 3.40
N PHE A 321 10.84 16.16 3.81
CA PHE A 321 9.89 15.05 4.04
C PHE A 321 9.51 14.40 2.69
N SER A 322 10.39 13.55 2.18
CA SER A 322 10.25 12.82 0.92
C SER A 322 9.74 11.38 1.12
N CYS A 323 9.36 10.72 0.02
CA CYS A 323 9.06 9.29 -0.01
C CYS A 323 10.18 8.46 0.64
N GLN A 324 11.45 8.75 0.29
CA GLN A 324 12.62 8.08 0.89
C GLN A 324 12.77 8.41 2.37
N THR A 325 12.49 9.63 2.81
CA THR A 325 12.61 9.98 4.24
C THR A 325 11.64 9.15 5.10
N CYS A 326 10.42 8.89 4.61
CA CYS A 326 9.39 8.13 5.34
C CYS A 326 9.50 6.61 5.15
N HIS A 327 9.77 6.12 3.93
CA HIS A 327 9.78 4.69 3.59
C HIS A 327 11.18 4.08 3.46
N MET A 328 12.23 4.91 3.43
CA MET A 328 13.63 4.49 3.45
C MET A 328 14.41 5.19 4.58
N ARG A 329 13.82 5.16 5.78
CA ARG A 329 14.25 5.89 6.98
C ARG A 329 15.76 5.77 7.21
N ALA A 330 16.37 6.89 7.62
CA ALA A 330 17.78 6.94 7.96
C ALA A 330 18.08 6.07 9.19
N VAL A 331 19.02 5.13 9.05
CA VAL A 331 19.52 4.28 10.14
C VAL A 331 21.04 4.34 10.23
N THR A 332 21.59 4.03 11.40
CA THR A 332 23.03 3.91 11.61
C THR A 332 23.52 2.50 11.24
N GLY A 333 24.35 2.37 10.20
CA GLY A 333 24.86 1.05 9.79
C GLY A 333 25.91 1.07 8.67
N ALA A 334 26.50 -0.10 8.42
CA ALA A 334 27.31 -0.35 7.23
C ALA A 334 26.39 -0.64 6.03
N GLY A 335 26.75 -0.14 4.85
CA GLY A 335 26.02 -0.44 3.60
C GLY A 335 26.31 -1.83 3.00
N CYS A 336 27.36 -2.52 3.44
CA CYS A 336 27.71 -3.86 3.00
C CYS A 336 28.58 -4.60 4.04
N ASN A 337 28.74 -5.91 3.85
CA ASN A 337 29.49 -6.84 4.72
C ASN A 337 31.02 -6.86 4.50
N LYS A 338 31.60 -5.89 3.76
CA LYS A 338 33.02 -5.89 3.39
C LYS A 338 33.88 -5.11 4.38
N ALA A 339 35.09 -5.59 4.63
CA ALA A 339 36.09 -4.87 5.42
C ALA A 339 36.38 -3.49 4.79
N GLY A 340 36.42 -2.46 5.65
CA GLY A 340 36.54 -1.05 5.24
C GLY A 340 35.21 -0.32 4.99
N ALA A 341 34.07 -1.03 4.93
CA ALA A 341 32.78 -0.39 4.68
C ALA A 341 32.45 0.67 5.76
N PRO A 342 32.18 1.93 5.39
CA PRO A 342 31.92 2.98 6.37
C PRO A 342 30.58 2.80 7.07
N ILE A 343 30.57 2.99 8.39
CA ILE A 343 29.34 3.17 9.16
C ILE A 343 28.79 4.57 8.87
N ARG A 344 27.53 4.64 8.43
CA ARG A 344 26.84 5.89 8.12
C ARG A 344 25.69 6.10 9.10
N PRO A 345 25.46 7.31 9.62
CA PRO A 345 24.28 7.63 10.45
C PRO A 345 23.02 7.84 9.60
N ASP A 346 23.16 7.93 8.28
CA ASP A 346 22.09 8.23 7.32
C ASP A 346 21.93 7.16 6.22
N LEU A 347 22.25 5.90 6.54
CA LEU A 347 22.03 4.78 5.62
C LEU A 347 20.52 4.63 5.34
N PRO A 348 20.07 4.60 4.07
CA PRO A 348 18.65 4.38 3.77
C PRO A 348 18.26 2.93 4.05
N LEU A 349 17.42 2.71 5.07
CA LEU A 349 16.85 1.39 5.35
C LEU A 349 15.94 0.99 4.17
N HIS A 350 16.18 -0.16 3.53
CA HIS A 350 15.34 -0.62 2.42
C HIS A 350 14.02 -1.26 2.91
N ASP A 351 13.32 -0.57 3.82
CA ASP A 351 12.05 -1.00 4.42
C ASP A 351 10.97 -1.04 3.33
N MET A 352 10.66 0.12 2.73
CA MET A 352 9.79 0.28 1.55
C MET A 352 8.39 -0.35 1.72
N THR A 353 7.97 -0.58 2.97
CA THR A 353 6.64 -1.08 3.30
C THR A 353 5.62 0.06 3.33
N GLY A 354 4.39 -0.28 2.94
CA GLY A 354 3.20 0.54 3.08
C GLY A 354 2.15 -0.22 3.88
N GLY A 355 0.86 -0.10 3.53
CA GLY A 355 -0.23 -0.77 4.27
C GLY A 355 -0.40 -2.28 4.03
N ASN A 356 0.38 -2.93 3.14
CA ASN A 356 0.06 -4.29 2.72
C ASN A 356 0.62 -5.37 3.67
N TYR A 357 -0.11 -5.65 4.76
CA TYR A 357 0.21 -6.72 5.72
C TYR A 357 -0.34 -8.10 5.34
N TRP A 358 -1.33 -8.19 4.43
CA TRP A 358 -2.00 -9.45 4.09
C TRP A 358 -1.35 -10.20 2.92
N THR A 359 -0.95 -9.51 1.84
CA THR A 359 -0.31 -10.19 0.69
C THR A 359 0.89 -11.08 1.07
N PRO A 360 1.75 -10.75 2.06
CA PRO A 360 2.77 -11.69 2.53
C PRO A 360 2.23 -13.05 2.97
N ASP A 361 1.08 -13.11 3.66
CA ASP A 361 0.44 -14.39 4.02
C ASP A 361 -0.10 -15.12 2.79
N ALA A 362 -0.67 -14.38 1.83
CA ALA A 362 -1.18 -14.92 0.56
C ALA A 362 -0.05 -15.57 -0.27
N ILE A 363 1.10 -14.88 -0.39
CA ILE A 363 2.31 -15.39 -1.03
C ILE A 363 2.81 -16.65 -0.33
N LEU A 364 2.89 -16.65 1.00
CA LEU A 364 3.33 -17.81 1.78
C LEU A 364 2.39 -19.02 1.64
N TYR A 365 1.07 -18.77 1.56
CA TYR A 365 0.06 -19.80 1.35
C TYR A 365 0.16 -20.44 -0.03
N GLN A 366 0.33 -19.64 -1.08
CA GLN A 366 0.53 -20.14 -2.45
C GLN A 366 1.88 -20.82 -2.62
N ASN A 367 2.94 -20.31 -1.99
CA ASN A 367 4.25 -20.94 -1.96
C ASN A 367 4.18 -22.38 -1.42
N ALA A 368 3.48 -22.59 -0.30
CA ALA A 368 3.30 -23.91 0.31
C ALA A 368 2.50 -24.89 -0.55
N ARG A 369 1.85 -24.43 -1.63
CA ARG A 369 1.05 -25.23 -2.57
C ARG A 369 1.68 -25.36 -3.96
N GLY A 370 2.81 -24.70 -4.22
CA GLY A 370 3.37 -24.58 -5.56
C GLY A 370 2.49 -23.77 -6.52
N TRP A 371 1.66 -22.87 -5.99
CA TRP A 371 0.75 -22.01 -6.77
C TRP A 371 1.37 -20.69 -7.19
N LEU A 372 2.53 -20.29 -6.61
CA LEU A 372 3.23 -19.08 -7.05
C LEU A 372 3.57 -19.16 -8.54
N ARG A 373 3.06 -18.18 -9.30
CA ARG A 373 3.22 -18.10 -10.75
C ARG A 373 4.68 -17.99 -11.21
N LEU A 374 5.55 -17.37 -10.39
CA LEU A 374 6.98 -17.21 -10.66
C LEU A 374 7.84 -17.53 -9.43
N GLY A 375 9.10 -17.88 -9.69
CA GLY A 375 10.17 -17.96 -8.68
C GLY A 375 10.53 -19.36 -8.18
N GLY A 376 9.80 -20.40 -8.56
CA GLY A 376 10.19 -21.80 -8.24
C GLY A 376 10.11 -22.19 -6.76
N GLY A 377 9.45 -21.38 -5.92
CA GLY A 377 9.38 -21.52 -4.48
C GLY A 377 10.31 -20.57 -3.72
N LEU A 378 9.98 -20.30 -2.45
CA LEU A 378 10.71 -19.37 -1.60
C LEU A 378 11.74 -20.05 -0.71
N THR A 379 12.93 -19.46 -0.61
CA THR A 379 13.95 -19.82 0.37
C THR A 379 13.51 -19.47 1.79
N ALA A 380 14.12 -20.11 2.80
CA ALA A 380 13.89 -19.79 4.21
C ALA A 380 14.14 -18.30 4.54
N VAL A 381 15.13 -17.67 3.88
CA VAL A 381 15.45 -16.24 4.08
C VAL A 381 14.36 -15.34 3.50
N GLN A 382 13.80 -15.67 2.33
CA GLN A 382 12.66 -14.93 1.75
C GLN A 382 11.39 -15.10 2.62
N ILE A 383 11.15 -16.29 3.17
CA ILE A 383 10.02 -16.55 4.08
C ILE A 383 10.15 -15.73 5.37
N ASP A 384 11.34 -15.70 5.98
CA ASP A 384 11.63 -14.84 7.14
C ASP A 384 11.46 -13.35 6.81
N ALA A 385 11.94 -12.92 5.64
CA ALA A 385 11.89 -11.53 5.20
C ALA A 385 10.44 -11.06 4.99
N LEU A 386 9.60 -11.86 4.32
CA LEU A 386 8.17 -11.58 4.13
C LEU A 386 7.42 -11.38 5.46
N ARG A 387 7.70 -12.23 6.45
CA ARG A 387 7.13 -12.09 7.81
C ARG A 387 7.55 -10.78 8.47
N ALA A 388 8.85 -10.46 8.42
CA ALA A 388 9.36 -9.20 8.94
C ALA A 388 8.80 -7.98 8.17
N GLY A 389 8.55 -8.10 6.87
CA GLY A 389 7.92 -7.08 6.03
C GLY A 389 6.46 -6.82 6.40
N LYS A 390 5.69 -7.89 6.69
CA LYS A 390 4.33 -7.80 7.24
C LYS A 390 4.32 -7.03 8.57
N ASP A 391 5.22 -7.35 9.50
CA ASP A 391 5.31 -6.65 10.78
C ASP A 391 5.61 -5.16 10.60
N ARG A 392 6.52 -4.80 9.67
CA ARG A 392 6.82 -3.40 9.33
C ARG A 392 5.63 -2.70 8.67
N ALA A 393 4.88 -3.36 7.78
CA ALA A 393 3.65 -2.81 7.20
C ALA A 393 2.59 -2.48 8.27
N MET A 394 2.42 -3.35 9.27
CA MET A 394 1.52 -3.11 10.42
C MET A 394 2.02 -1.96 11.31
N GLN A 395 3.33 -1.75 11.41
CA GLN A 395 3.91 -0.57 12.09
C GLN A 395 3.66 0.72 11.30
N GLN A 396 3.80 0.70 9.97
CA GLN A 396 3.52 1.87 9.12
C GLN A 396 2.04 2.31 9.24
N LEU A 397 1.10 1.36 9.28
CA LEU A 397 -0.33 1.65 9.47
C LEU A 397 -0.62 2.34 10.82
N LYS A 398 0.06 1.95 11.90
CA LYS A 398 -0.03 2.60 13.23
C LYS A 398 0.56 4.01 13.27
N LEU A 399 1.36 4.39 12.28
CA LEU A 399 1.95 5.72 12.15
C LEU A 399 1.19 6.62 11.18
N ALA A 400 0.28 6.08 10.37
CA ALA A 400 -0.37 6.82 9.28
C ALA A 400 -1.51 7.74 9.73
N ALA A 401 -2.12 7.49 10.89
CA ALA A 401 -3.31 8.19 11.37
C ALA A 401 -3.31 8.36 12.89
N SER A 402 -4.02 9.38 13.40
CA SER A 402 -4.36 9.48 14.83
C SER A 402 -5.79 9.96 15.03
N LEU A 403 -6.42 9.49 16.11
CA LEU A 403 -7.77 9.86 16.52
C LEU A 403 -7.74 10.74 17.78
N SER A 404 -8.65 11.71 17.85
CA SER A 404 -8.98 12.42 19.10
C SER A 404 -10.47 12.73 19.18
N VAL A 405 -11.00 12.84 20.40
CA VAL A 405 -12.43 13.11 20.66
C VAL A 405 -12.55 14.37 21.49
N SER A 406 -13.48 15.25 21.12
CA SER A 406 -13.80 16.49 21.83
C SER A 406 -15.32 16.68 21.83
N GLY A 407 -15.96 16.49 22.99
CA GLY A 407 -17.42 16.33 23.05
C GLY A 407 -17.87 15.18 22.15
N ASP A 408 -18.89 15.43 21.34
CA ASP A 408 -19.43 14.47 20.36
C ASP A 408 -18.78 14.62 18.98
N THR A 409 -17.53 15.12 18.89
CA THR A 409 -16.78 15.19 17.63
C THR A 409 -15.54 14.30 17.68
N LEU A 410 -15.42 13.40 16.70
CA LEU A 410 -14.22 12.63 16.41
C LEU A 410 -13.39 13.34 15.33
N LYS A 411 -12.12 13.63 15.63
CA LYS A 411 -11.15 14.15 14.66
C LYS A 411 -10.19 13.04 14.22
N ILE A 412 -9.98 12.92 12.91
CA ILE A 412 -9.06 11.94 12.29
C ILE A 412 -7.97 12.71 11.53
N VAL A 413 -6.72 12.61 11.97
CA VAL A 413 -5.58 13.35 11.36
C VAL A 413 -4.78 12.43 10.45
N ASN A 414 -4.48 12.90 9.24
CA ASN A 414 -3.56 12.25 8.30
C ASN A 414 -2.10 12.63 8.62
N HIS A 415 -1.27 11.63 8.92
CA HIS A 415 0.18 11.79 9.15
C HIS A 415 1.05 11.38 7.95
N THR A 416 0.43 11.11 6.80
CA THR A 416 1.12 10.67 5.58
C THR A 416 1.36 11.84 4.61
N GLY A 417 2.28 11.64 3.68
CA GLY A 417 2.61 12.63 2.66
C GLY A 417 1.57 12.80 1.55
N HIS A 418 0.65 11.85 1.41
CA HIS A 418 -0.34 11.68 0.32
C HIS A 418 -1.75 11.57 0.92
N LYS A 419 -2.78 11.18 0.16
CA LYS A 419 -4.09 10.93 0.79
C LYS A 419 -4.00 9.73 1.75
N LEU A 420 -4.76 9.78 2.82
CA LEU A 420 -4.98 8.67 3.73
C LEU A 420 -6.32 8.01 3.35
N ILE A 421 -6.34 6.83 2.73
CA ILE A 421 -5.23 5.98 2.25
C ILE A 421 -4.86 6.27 0.78
N THR A 422 -3.79 5.66 0.25
CA THR A 422 -3.31 5.84 -1.13
C THR A 422 -2.96 4.53 -1.84
N GLY A 423 -2.53 4.60 -3.10
CA GLY A 423 -2.24 3.47 -3.98
C GLY A 423 -3.49 2.94 -4.70
N TYR A 424 -3.45 1.69 -5.14
CA TYR A 424 -4.54 1.06 -5.90
C TYR A 424 -5.91 1.23 -5.19
N PRO A 425 -6.95 1.74 -5.90
CA PRO A 425 -8.18 2.20 -5.25
C PRO A 425 -9.21 1.08 -5.01
N GLU A 426 -9.21 0.04 -5.85
CA GLU A 426 -10.33 -0.89 -6.03
C GLU A 426 -10.63 -1.78 -4.81
N GLY A 427 -9.58 -2.21 -4.09
CA GLY A 427 -9.71 -3.12 -2.95
C GLY A 427 -9.48 -2.49 -1.58
N ARG A 428 -8.87 -1.30 -1.51
CA ARG A 428 -8.44 -0.72 -0.23
C ARG A 428 -9.51 0.19 0.36
N ARG A 429 -9.83 -0.01 1.64
CA ARG A 429 -10.69 0.91 2.41
C ARG A 429 -10.19 1.09 3.84
N MET A 430 -10.48 2.24 4.44
CA MET A 430 -10.46 2.41 5.89
C MET A 430 -11.82 2.92 6.37
N TRP A 431 -12.23 2.58 7.59
CA TRP A 431 -13.50 3.06 8.15
C TRP A 431 -13.45 3.19 9.67
N VAL A 432 -14.40 3.94 10.22
CA VAL A 432 -14.55 4.05 11.67
C VAL A 432 -15.49 2.94 12.16
N ASN A 433 -14.99 2.09 13.05
CA ASN A 433 -15.80 1.16 13.85
C ASN A 433 -16.03 1.79 15.23
N ILE A 434 -17.28 1.81 15.70
CA ILE A 434 -17.65 2.39 17.00
C ILE A 434 -18.49 1.40 17.79
N GLN A 435 -17.94 0.93 18.89
CA GLN A 435 -18.64 0.06 19.84
C GLN A 435 -19.14 0.92 21.02
N TRP A 436 -20.45 1.13 21.09
CA TRP A 436 -21.14 1.92 22.11
C TRP A 436 -21.54 1.06 23.30
N TYR A 437 -21.32 1.55 24.52
CA TYR A 437 -21.56 0.80 25.74
C TYR A 437 -22.36 1.60 26.77
N ASP A 438 -23.20 0.92 27.55
CA ASP A 438 -23.89 1.50 28.70
C ASP A 438 -22.95 1.68 29.91
N GLY A 439 -23.46 2.27 30.99
CA GLY A 439 -22.71 2.45 32.24
C GLY A 439 -22.35 1.15 32.99
N SER A 440 -22.89 0.00 32.59
CA SER A 440 -22.55 -1.33 33.10
C SER A 440 -21.55 -2.09 32.22
N GLY A 441 -21.18 -1.53 31.06
CA GLY A 441 -20.25 -2.15 30.10
C GLY A 441 -20.92 -3.10 29.10
N ASN A 442 -22.24 -3.09 28.96
CA ASN A 442 -22.95 -3.87 27.93
C ASN A 442 -22.86 -3.16 26.57
N LEU A 443 -22.56 -3.91 25.50
CA LEU A 443 -22.57 -3.38 24.13
C LEU A 443 -24.01 -3.04 23.71
N MET A 444 -24.25 -1.77 23.38
CA MET A 444 -25.56 -1.26 22.95
C MET A 444 -25.70 -1.22 21.43
N ARG A 445 -24.65 -0.81 20.73
CA ARG A 445 -24.62 -0.66 19.26
C ARG A 445 -23.18 -0.80 18.76
N GLU A 446 -23.02 -1.37 17.57
CA GLU A 446 -21.73 -1.41 16.87
C GLU A 446 -21.90 -0.83 15.46
N ASP A 447 -21.31 0.34 15.25
CA ASP A 447 -21.22 0.99 13.95
C ASP A 447 -19.97 0.45 13.22
N GLY A 448 -20.03 0.31 11.90
CA GLY A 448 -18.90 -0.14 11.09
C GLY A 448 -18.49 -1.59 11.36
N LYS A 449 -19.45 -2.46 11.65
CA LYS A 449 -19.21 -3.85 12.05
C LYS A 449 -18.56 -4.67 10.93
N TYR A 450 -17.52 -5.44 11.27
CA TYR A 450 -16.95 -6.46 10.39
C TYR A 450 -17.58 -7.83 10.71
N ASP A 451 -18.35 -8.40 9.79
CA ASP A 451 -19.14 -9.62 10.03
C ASP A 451 -19.38 -10.42 8.74
N VAL A 452 -20.07 -11.55 8.84
CA VAL A 452 -20.43 -12.41 7.70
C VAL A 452 -21.41 -11.70 6.78
N VAL A 453 -21.06 -11.56 5.49
CA VAL A 453 -21.87 -10.92 4.44
C VAL A 453 -22.33 -11.87 3.34
N ALA A 454 -21.64 -13.00 3.16
CA ALA A 454 -21.93 -13.99 2.12
C ALA A 454 -21.48 -15.40 2.56
N SER A 455 -21.74 -16.41 1.74
CA SER A 455 -21.14 -17.73 1.89
C SER A 455 -20.70 -18.29 0.55
N ILE A 456 -19.47 -18.81 0.50
CA ILE A 456 -18.88 -19.45 -0.68
C ILE A 456 -18.59 -20.90 -0.35
N ASN A 457 -19.28 -21.82 -1.03
CA ASN A 457 -19.16 -23.27 -0.82
C ASN A 457 -19.30 -23.70 0.67
N GLY A 458 -20.18 -23.04 1.42
CA GLY A 458 -20.40 -23.26 2.86
C GLY A 458 -19.40 -22.54 3.78
N THR A 459 -18.36 -21.91 3.24
CA THR A 459 -17.44 -21.05 4.01
C THR A 459 -18.10 -19.69 4.25
N PRO A 460 -18.26 -19.21 5.50
CA PRO A 460 -18.77 -17.87 5.76
C PRO A 460 -17.75 -16.80 5.35
N VAL A 461 -18.16 -15.86 4.51
CA VAL A 461 -17.31 -14.75 4.03
C VAL A 461 -17.53 -13.53 4.90
N LYS A 462 -16.46 -12.98 5.50
CA LYS A 462 -16.51 -11.76 6.30
C LYS A 462 -16.09 -10.52 5.52
N SER A 463 -16.78 -9.41 5.74
CA SER A 463 -16.47 -8.08 5.21
C SER A 463 -17.07 -7.00 6.13
N LEU A 464 -16.94 -5.73 5.76
CA LEU A 464 -17.75 -4.66 6.35
C LEU A 464 -19.25 -4.97 6.09
N ALA A 465 -20.02 -5.12 7.16
CA ALA A 465 -21.36 -5.71 7.11
C ALA A 465 -22.33 -4.90 6.25
N ASP A 466 -22.46 -3.60 6.56
CA ASP A 466 -23.25 -2.65 5.79
C ASP A 466 -22.34 -1.55 5.22
N LEU A 467 -22.41 -1.34 3.90
CA LEU A 467 -21.67 -0.29 3.19
C LEU A 467 -22.44 1.04 3.18
N ASN A 468 -23.71 1.05 3.61
CA ASN A 468 -24.63 2.18 3.57
C ASN A 468 -25.09 2.64 4.97
N ASP A 469 -24.55 2.08 6.05
CA ASP A 469 -24.90 2.47 7.42
C ASP A 469 -24.59 3.97 7.62
N PRO A 470 -25.60 4.81 7.93
CA PRO A 470 -25.41 6.25 8.07
C PRO A 470 -24.53 6.65 9.26
N ASN A 471 -24.24 5.73 10.19
CA ASN A 471 -23.31 5.95 11.31
C ASN A 471 -21.87 5.55 10.96
N THR A 472 -21.64 4.87 9.83
CA THR A 472 -20.32 4.39 9.42
C THR A 472 -19.69 5.31 8.37
N LYS A 473 -18.60 5.97 8.73
CA LYS A 473 -17.75 6.67 7.76
C LYS A 473 -16.73 5.71 7.15
N ILE A 474 -16.90 5.42 5.86
CA ILE A 474 -15.94 4.70 5.02
C ILE A 474 -15.14 5.71 4.18
N TYR A 475 -13.82 5.53 4.13
CA TYR A 475 -12.87 6.29 3.32
C TYR A 475 -12.24 5.36 2.26
N GLU A 476 -12.52 5.66 1.00
CA GLU A 476 -12.13 4.86 -0.17
C GLU A 476 -12.23 5.72 -1.44
N ALA A 477 -11.79 5.19 -2.58
CA ALA A 477 -12.02 5.82 -3.88
C ALA A 477 -12.64 4.82 -4.84
N HIS A 478 -13.72 5.23 -5.51
CA HIS A 478 -14.39 4.40 -6.51
C HIS A 478 -14.09 4.96 -7.90
N TYR A 479 -13.86 4.00 -8.80
CA TYR A 479 -13.54 4.22 -10.19
C TYR A 479 -14.64 3.54 -11.00
N GLY A 480 -14.91 4.07 -12.19
CA GLY A 480 -16.05 3.63 -12.95
C GLY A 480 -15.94 3.91 -14.44
N MET A 481 -16.99 3.49 -15.13
CA MET A 481 -17.18 3.64 -16.56
C MET A 481 -18.28 4.66 -16.81
N THR A 482 -18.06 5.65 -17.69
CA THR A 482 -19.13 6.55 -18.12
C THR A 482 -19.96 5.91 -19.23
N ARG A 483 -21.23 6.32 -19.34
CA ARG A 483 -22.18 5.83 -20.35
C ARG A 483 -21.71 6.06 -21.79
N GLU A 484 -20.97 7.14 -22.04
CA GLU A 484 -20.38 7.43 -23.35
C GLU A 484 -19.28 6.42 -23.70
N TRP A 485 -18.45 6.06 -22.71
CA TRP A 485 -17.39 5.07 -22.91
C TRP A 485 -17.98 3.67 -23.09
N ALA A 486 -19.00 3.31 -22.31
CA ALA A 486 -19.75 2.07 -22.51
C ALA A 486 -20.34 1.95 -23.94
N ALA A 487 -20.94 3.03 -24.46
CA ALA A 487 -21.46 3.06 -25.81
C ALA A 487 -20.36 2.93 -26.89
N GLN A 488 -19.17 3.51 -26.65
CA GLN A 488 -18.00 3.33 -27.53
C GLN A 488 -17.48 1.89 -27.51
N LEU A 489 -17.35 1.27 -26.32
CA LEU A 489 -16.96 -0.14 -26.18
C LEU A 489 -17.91 -1.09 -26.94
N LEU A 490 -19.24 -0.86 -26.87
CA LEU A 490 -20.19 -1.63 -27.69
C LEU A 490 -19.92 -1.47 -29.20
N SER A 491 -19.60 -0.26 -29.67
CA SER A 491 -19.25 -0.03 -31.09
C SER A 491 -17.89 -0.63 -31.50
N LEU A 492 -17.00 -0.86 -30.53
CA LEU A 492 -15.74 -1.58 -30.68
C LEU A 492 -15.91 -3.12 -30.59
N GLY A 493 -17.14 -3.62 -30.35
CA GLY A 493 -17.46 -5.04 -30.37
C GLY A 493 -17.49 -5.74 -29.00
N TYR A 494 -17.38 -5.00 -27.89
CA TYR A 494 -17.53 -5.58 -26.55
C TYR A 494 -18.97 -6.08 -26.34
N PRO A 495 -19.18 -7.24 -25.69
CA PRO A 495 -20.50 -7.82 -25.57
C PRO A 495 -21.37 -7.01 -24.60
N ALA A 496 -22.60 -6.70 -25.00
CA ALA A 496 -23.56 -5.98 -24.14
C ALA A 496 -23.89 -6.73 -22.82
N SER A 497 -23.66 -8.04 -22.79
CA SER A 497 -23.80 -8.89 -21.59
C SER A 497 -22.57 -8.90 -20.68
N MET A 498 -21.49 -8.17 -21.00
CA MET A 498 -20.32 -8.03 -20.12
C MET A 498 -20.77 -7.52 -18.74
N PRO A 499 -20.56 -8.29 -17.65
CA PRO A 499 -20.81 -7.80 -16.30
C PRO A 499 -19.95 -6.57 -16.02
N LEU A 500 -20.48 -5.59 -15.31
CA LEU A 500 -19.71 -4.46 -14.75
C LEU A 500 -19.65 -4.52 -13.22
N SER A 501 -20.62 -5.17 -12.58
CA SER A 501 -20.62 -5.45 -11.16
C SER A 501 -21.43 -6.71 -10.84
N PHE A 502 -21.16 -7.28 -9.66
CA PHE A 502 -21.84 -8.45 -9.12
C PHE A 502 -22.53 -8.09 -7.80
N ASP A 503 -23.59 -8.81 -7.46
CA ASP A 503 -24.23 -8.71 -6.16
C ASP A 503 -23.33 -9.34 -5.08
N ARG A 504 -23.04 -8.57 -4.02
CA ARG A 504 -22.05 -8.94 -2.99
C ARG A 504 -22.42 -10.18 -2.17
N VAL A 505 -23.70 -10.58 -2.17
CA VAL A 505 -24.20 -11.72 -1.38
C VAL A 505 -24.33 -12.98 -2.24
N THR A 506 -24.96 -12.86 -3.40
CA THR A 506 -25.31 -13.98 -4.29
C THR A 506 -24.30 -14.25 -5.39
N GLY A 507 -23.46 -13.27 -5.73
CA GLY A 507 -22.56 -13.33 -6.90
C GLY A 507 -23.27 -13.24 -8.25
N ALA A 508 -24.57 -12.96 -8.29
CA ALA A 508 -25.29 -12.73 -9.54
C ALA A 508 -24.78 -11.45 -10.23
N VAL A 509 -24.84 -11.41 -11.56
CA VAL A 509 -24.53 -10.18 -12.33
C VAL A 509 -25.55 -9.10 -11.96
N ALA A 510 -25.08 -8.01 -11.37
CA ALA A 510 -25.93 -6.91 -10.90
C ALA A 510 -26.12 -5.82 -11.98
N TYR A 511 -25.09 -5.61 -12.80
CA TYR A 511 -25.13 -4.60 -13.87
C TYR A 511 -24.23 -5.01 -15.05
N THR A 512 -24.54 -4.51 -16.25
CA THR A 512 -23.87 -4.87 -17.51
C THR A 512 -23.54 -3.66 -18.39
N LEU A 513 -22.59 -3.85 -19.30
CA LEU A 513 -22.17 -2.85 -20.29
C LEU A 513 -23.34 -2.32 -21.14
N GLY A 514 -24.24 -3.21 -21.57
CA GLY A 514 -25.45 -2.84 -22.31
C GLY A 514 -26.43 -1.99 -21.50
N GLN A 515 -26.61 -2.29 -20.21
CA GLN A 515 -27.46 -1.49 -19.32
C GLN A 515 -26.87 -0.10 -19.08
N LEU A 516 -25.55 0.02 -18.95
CA LEU A 516 -24.86 1.31 -18.83
C LEU A 516 -25.00 2.15 -20.12
N ALA A 517 -24.72 1.58 -21.28
CA ALA A 517 -24.82 2.28 -22.56
C ALA A 517 -26.27 2.77 -22.89
N ALA A 518 -27.28 2.10 -22.34
CA ALA A 518 -28.69 2.48 -22.44
C ALA A 518 -29.12 3.61 -21.47
N GLN A 519 -28.28 4.00 -20.50
CA GLN A 519 -28.59 5.12 -19.61
C GLN A 519 -28.51 6.48 -20.33
N ALA A 520 -28.99 7.53 -19.63
CA ALA A 520 -28.86 8.91 -20.06
C ALA A 520 -27.39 9.37 -20.15
N PRO A 521 -27.04 10.31 -21.05
CA PRO A 521 -25.71 10.93 -21.08
C PRO A 521 -25.29 11.53 -19.72
N GLY A 522 -23.99 11.46 -19.43
CA GLY A 522 -23.40 11.92 -18.17
C GLY A 522 -23.53 10.94 -16.99
N THR A 523 -24.25 9.82 -17.15
CA THR A 523 -24.29 8.76 -16.13
C THR A 523 -23.02 7.91 -16.15
N HIS A 524 -22.75 7.25 -15.02
CA HIS A 524 -21.63 6.34 -14.83
C HIS A 524 -22.05 5.16 -13.96
N HIS A 525 -21.23 4.12 -13.92
CA HIS A 525 -21.35 2.99 -13.00
C HIS A 525 -19.98 2.65 -12.40
N ASP A 526 -19.94 2.34 -11.12
CA ASP A 526 -18.72 1.88 -10.43
C ASP A 526 -18.36 0.48 -10.92
N THR A 527 -17.09 0.27 -11.31
CA THR A 527 -16.62 -1.03 -11.83
C THR A 527 -15.20 -1.31 -11.35
N PHE A 528 -14.83 -2.58 -11.32
CA PHE A 528 -13.45 -3.02 -11.06
C PHE A 528 -12.70 -3.44 -12.35
N HIS A 529 -13.21 -3.07 -13.53
CA HIS A 529 -12.51 -3.24 -14.80
C HIS A 529 -11.39 -2.19 -14.92
N PHE A 530 -10.31 -2.40 -14.19
CA PHE A 530 -9.15 -1.52 -14.02
C PHE A 530 -8.71 -0.81 -15.32
N VAL A 531 -8.57 -1.55 -16.42
CA VAL A 531 -8.10 -1.01 -17.71
C VAL A 531 -9.19 -0.30 -18.52
N LEU A 532 -10.47 -0.46 -18.16
CA LEU A 532 -11.60 0.17 -18.85
C LEU A 532 -12.22 1.33 -18.05
N ASN A 533 -11.91 1.46 -16.76
CA ASN A 533 -12.35 2.58 -15.94
C ASN A 533 -11.84 3.93 -16.49
N ASN A 534 -12.75 4.87 -16.73
CA ASN A 534 -12.49 6.19 -17.33
C ASN A 534 -13.02 7.37 -16.49
N THR A 535 -13.48 7.14 -15.26
CA THR A 535 -13.87 8.21 -14.33
C THR A 535 -13.59 7.83 -12.88
N VAL A 536 -13.33 8.85 -12.04
CA VAL A 536 -13.30 8.73 -10.58
C VAL A 536 -14.66 9.22 -10.07
N THR A 537 -15.46 8.31 -9.52
CA THR A 537 -16.86 8.56 -9.14
C THR A 537 -16.99 9.00 -7.68
N LYS A 538 -16.07 8.53 -6.83
CA LYS A 538 -15.94 8.87 -5.41
C LYS A 538 -14.45 8.94 -5.06
N ASP A 539 -14.05 9.94 -4.29
CA ASP A 539 -12.77 9.93 -3.58
C ASP A 539 -12.94 10.78 -2.33
N ASN A 540 -13.12 10.11 -1.21
CA ASN A 540 -13.29 10.73 0.09
C ASN A 540 -12.13 10.35 1.04
N ARG A 541 -10.91 10.19 0.49
CA ARG A 541 -9.70 9.89 1.26
C ARG A 541 -9.07 11.19 1.76
N ILE A 542 -8.61 11.22 3.01
CA ILE A 542 -8.23 12.46 3.71
C ILE A 542 -6.94 13.06 3.08
N PRO A 543 -6.91 14.32 2.62
CA PRO A 543 -5.71 14.96 2.06
C PRO A 543 -4.52 15.01 3.02
N PRO A 544 -3.28 15.15 2.52
CA PRO A 544 -2.09 15.44 3.33
C PRO A 544 -2.00 16.93 3.74
N TYR A 545 -1.04 17.25 4.61
CA TYR A 545 -0.78 18.62 5.06
C TYR A 545 -0.42 19.58 3.91
N GLY A 546 -1.09 20.74 3.88
CA GLY A 546 -0.87 21.81 2.89
C GLY A 546 -1.19 21.39 1.46
N PHE A 547 -2.24 20.59 1.29
CA PHE A 547 -2.71 20.10 -0.01
C PHE A 547 -3.49 21.19 -0.74
N THR A 548 -2.87 21.82 -1.73
CA THR A 548 -3.44 22.98 -2.42
C THR A 548 -4.45 22.53 -3.49
N TYR A 549 -5.57 23.25 -3.62
CA TYR A 549 -6.58 22.94 -4.63
C TYR A 549 -6.00 22.96 -6.05
N GLU A 550 -5.18 23.97 -6.41
CA GLU A 550 -4.72 24.14 -7.80
C GLU A 550 -3.71 23.07 -8.25
N GLU A 551 -2.76 22.67 -7.42
CA GLU A 551 -1.81 21.60 -7.80
C GLU A 551 -2.52 20.24 -7.79
N ALA A 552 -3.50 20.02 -6.91
CA ALA A 552 -4.35 18.84 -6.94
C ALA A 552 -5.24 18.79 -8.20
N ARG A 553 -5.87 19.91 -8.58
CA ARG A 553 -6.71 20.06 -9.78
C ARG A 553 -5.93 19.72 -11.05
N LYS A 554 -4.79 20.38 -11.24
CA LYS A 554 -3.84 20.16 -12.34
C LYS A 554 -3.40 18.69 -12.46
N ARG A 555 -3.28 17.99 -11.33
CA ARG A 555 -2.83 16.59 -11.25
C ARG A 555 -3.94 15.54 -11.27
N ASN A 556 -5.19 15.94 -11.46
CA ASN A 556 -6.36 15.04 -11.32
C ASN A 556 -6.39 14.30 -9.97
N ALA A 557 -5.99 14.99 -8.91
CA ALA A 557 -5.87 14.44 -7.56
C ALA A 557 -6.85 15.07 -6.56
N LEU A 558 -7.82 15.90 -6.99
CA LEU A 558 -8.83 16.44 -6.08
C LEU A 558 -9.65 15.31 -5.43
N PRO A 559 -10.23 15.52 -4.23
CA PRO A 559 -11.33 14.70 -3.75
C PRO A 559 -12.52 14.73 -4.73
N VAL A 560 -13.42 13.75 -4.64
CA VAL A 560 -14.67 13.72 -5.44
C VAL A 560 -15.85 13.51 -4.48
N PRO A 561 -16.72 14.52 -4.26
CA PRO A 561 -16.68 15.87 -4.87
C PRO A 561 -15.51 16.74 -4.38
N ALA A 562 -15.18 17.77 -5.17
CA ALA A 562 -13.95 18.56 -5.08
C ALA A 562 -13.93 19.62 -3.96
N ASP A 563 -15.04 19.81 -3.26
CA ASP A 563 -15.25 20.76 -2.14
C ASP A 563 -15.11 20.12 -0.75
N GLN A 564 -14.98 18.78 -0.69
CA GLN A 564 -14.69 18.05 0.53
C GLN A 564 -13.45 18.60 1.24
N TYR A 565 -13.38 18.42 2.56
CA TYR A 565 -12.28 18.93 3.39
C TYR A 565 -12.08 20.46 3.31
N GLY A 566 -13.06 21.22 2.78
CA GLY A 566 -12.93 22.65 2.55
C GLY A 566 -11.99 23.01 1.39
N CYS A 567 -11.69 22.04 0.51
CA CYS A 567 -10.99 22.29 -0.74
C CYS A 567 -11.73 23.38 -1.56
N ALA A 568 -11.03 24.44 -1.96
CA ALA A 568 -11.60 25.50 -2.78
C ALA A 568 -10.52 26.18 -3.64
N PRO A 569 -10.87 26.74 -4.81
CA PRO A 569 -9.94 27.52 -5.63
C PRO A 569 -9.18 28.59 -4.82
N GLY A 570 -7.86 28.60 -4.94
CA GLY A 570 -6.98 29.50 -4.19
C GLY A 570 -6.75 29.14 -2.71
N GLY A 571 -7.27 28.01 -2.21
CA GLY A 571 -7.10 27.54 -0.84
C GLY A 571 -6.48 26.15 -0.69
N ASP A 572 -6.22 25.81 0.58
CA ASP A 572 -5.72 24.50 1.01
C ASP A 572 -6.86 23.64 1.57
N CYS A 573 -6.82 22.34 1.29
CA CYS A 573 -7.73 21.37 1.88
C CYS A 573 -7.28 21.00 3.31
N ARG A 574 -8.23 20.69 4.20
CA ARG A 574 -7.92 20.13 5.52
C ARG A 574 -7.24 18.76 5.38
N TYR A 575 -6.19 18.54 6.16
CA TYR A 575 -5.48 17.27 6.29
C TYR A 575 -6.07 16.35 7.38
N TRP A 576 -7.30 16.64 7.78
CA TRP A 576 -8.04 15.91 8.79
C TRP A 576 -9.53 15.90 8.44
N ASP A 577 -10.22 14.88 8.93
CA ASP A 577 -11.68 14.83 8.93
C ASP A 577 -12.22 15.08 10.34
N GLU A 578 -13.44 15.60 10.43
CA GLU A 578 -14.18 15.80 11.68
C GLU A 578 -15.57 15.20 11.50
N LEU A 579 -15.87 14.18 12.31
CA LEU A 579 -17.10 13.42 12.24
C LEU A 579 -17.95 13.69 13.49
N PRO A 580 -19.22 14.08 13.35
CA PRO A 580 -20.15 14.06 14.47
C PRO A 580 -20.39 12.62 14.91
N LEU A 581 -20.26 12.36 16.20
CA LEU A 581 -20.58 11.11 16.84
C LEU A 581 -22.08 11.09 17.18
N ASN A 582 -22.71 9.92 17.04
CA ASN A 582 -24.15 9.74 17.25
C ASN A 582 -24.41 8.75 18.42
N PRO A 583 -24.15 9.14 19.69
CA PRO A 583 -24.35 8.26 20.84
C PRO A 583 -25.81 7.78 20.95
N PRO A 584 -26.08 6.46 21.02
CA PRO A 584 -27.43 5.97 21.31
C PRO A 584 -27.84 6.37 22.73
N THR A 585 -29.14 6.63 22.94
CA THR A 585 -29.68 7.02 24.25
C THR A 585 -29.31 5.98 25.31
N GLY A 586 -28.59 6.42 26.36
CA GLY A 586 -28.11 5.56 27.45
C GLY A 586 -26.64 5.13 27.33
N ALA A 587 -25.96 5.45 26.22
CA ALA A 587 -24.52 5.22 26.11
C ALA A 587 -23.74 6.08 27.11
N ALA A 588 -22.79 5.44 27.82
CA ALA A 588 -21.90 6.09 28.77
C ALA A 588 -20.47 6.25 28.23
N TYR A 589 -20.05 5.35 27.33
CA TYR A 589 -18.77 5.44 26.63
C TYR A 589 -18.81 4.68 25.30
N ALA A 590 -17.79 4.91 24.46
CA ALA A 590 -17.58 4.14 23.24
C ALA A 590 -16.10 3.88 22.98
N ARG A 591 -15.81 2.71 22.40
CA ARG A 591 -14.50 2.40 21.82
C ARG A 591 -14.56 2.71 20.32
N ILE A 592 -13.70 3.61 19.87
CA ILE A 592 -13.64 4.07 18.48
C ILE A 592 -12.34 3.53 17.88
N ARG A 593 -12.42 2.90 16.70
CA ARG A 593 -11.28 2.36 15.96
C ARG A 593 -11.29 2.85 14.53
N LEU A 594 -10.14 3.29 14.03
CA LEU A 594 -9.91 3.42 12.60
C LEU A 594 -9.38 2.09 12.08
N LEU A 595 -10.22 1.37 11.35
CA LEU A 595 -9.94 0.06 10.76
C LEU A 595 -9.45 0.23 9.32
N TYR A 596 -8.52 -0.61 8.88
CA TYR A 596 -8.01 -0.64 7.51
C TYR A 596 -7.97 -2.06 6.93
N GLN A 597 -8.56 -2.21 5.75
CA GLN A 597 -8.57 -3.45 4.99
C GLN A 597 -7.75 -3.28 3.68
N PRO A 598 -6.73 -4.12 3.43
CA PRO A 598 -5.85 -3.98 2.28
C PRO A 598 -6.41 -4.53 0.97
N THR A 599 -7.44 -5.39 1.01
CA THR A 599 -8.27 -5.83 -0.13
C THR A 599 -9.66 -6.25 0.35
N SER A 600 -10.70 -5.88 -0.38
CA SER A 600 -12.11 -6.04 0.00
C SER A 600 -12.72 -7.33 -0.53
N TRP A 601 -13.80 -7.82 0.11
CA TRP A 601 -14.58 -8.93 -0.44
C TRP A 601 -15.09 -8.63 -1.85
N GLU A 602 -15.61 -7.42 -2.06
CA GLU A 602 -16.21 -7.02 -3.33
C GLU A 602 -15.20 -7.09 -4.50
N TYR A 603 -13.92 -6.76 -4.25
CA TYR A 603 -12.85 -6.87 -5.26
C TYR A 603 -12.40 -8.32 -5.48
N ILE A 604 -12.24 -9.12 -4.41
CA ILE A 604 -11.91 -10.55 -4.51
C ILE A 604 -13.01 -11.32 -5.27
N GLN A 605 -14.28 -11.04 -4.98
CA GLN A 605 -15.43 -11.61 -5.67
C GLN A 605 -15.42 -11.25 -7.16
N PHE A 606 -15.14 -9.98 -7.49
CA PHE A 606 -15.04 -9.53 -8.88
C PHE A 606 -13.91 -10.24 -9.63
N LEU A 607 -12.69 -10.28 -9.11
CA LEU A 607 -11.55 -10.93 -9.79
C LEU A 607 -11.77 -12.44 -9.98
N TYR A 608 -12.56 -13.07 -9.10
CA TYR A 608 -13.00 -14.45 -9.24
C TYR A 608 -14.06 -14.64 -10.35
N LEU A 609 -15.11 -13.82 -10.36
CA LEU A 609 -16.27 -13.97 -11.26
C LEU A 609 -16.06 -13.37 -12.65
N ALA A 610 -15.26 -12.31 -12.79
CA ALA A 610 -14.99 -11.64 -14.06
C ALA A 610 -13.95 -12.39 -14.91
N ASN A 611 -13.08 -13.21 -14.31
CA ASN A 611 -12.08 -13.99 -15.03
C ASN A 611 -12.75 -15.06 -15.90
N LEU A 612 -12.74 -14.84 -17.22
CA LEU A 612 -13.36 -15.70 -18.24
C LEU A 612 -12.60 -17.01 -18.48
N ARG A 613 -11.40 -17.15 -17.90
CA ARG A 613 -10.53 -18.33 -17.99
C ARG A 613 -10.09 -18.71 -19.41
N THR A 614 -10.14 -17.76 -20.34
CA THR A 614 -9.84 -17.93 -21.77
C THR A 614 -8.35 -17.99 -22.07
N ASN A 615 -7.52 -17.26 -21.30
CA ASN A 615 -6.07 -17.35 -21.35
C ASN A 615 -5.60 -18.54 -20.49
N ALA A 616 -4.95 -19.53 -21.10
CA ALA A 616 -4.56 -20.77 -20.41
C ALA A 616 -3.49 -20.58 -19.31
N PHE A 617 -2.66 -19.54 -19.39
CA PHE A 617 -1.68 -19.21 -18.35
C PHE A 617 -2.39 -18.64 -17.13
N LEU A 618 -3.31 -17.67 -17.32
CA LEU A 618 -3.99 -16.92 -16.26
C LEU A 618 -5.34 -17.50 -15.79
N ALA A 619 -5.81 -18.59 -16.42
CA ALA A 619 -7.16 -19.16 -16.24
C ALA A 619 -7.56 -19.52 -14.80
N ASN A 620 -6.58 -19.81 -13.94
CA ASN A 620 -6.84 -20.23 -12.56
C ASN A 620 -6.67 -19.11 -11.53
N GLU A 621 -6.15 -17.94 -11.91
CA GLU A 621 -5.72 -16.90 -10.94
C GLU A 621 -6.88 -16.36 -10.10
N GLY A 622 -8.05 -16.11 -10.70
CA GLY A 622 -9.23 -15.67 -9.94
C GLY A 622 -9.72 -16.69 -8.90
N GLN A 623 -9.65 -17.99 -9.21
CA GLN A 623 -9.99 -19.06 -8.27
C GLN A 623 -8.92 -19.21 -7.18
N GLN A 624 -7.64 -19.24 -7.57
CA GLN A 624 -6.54 -19.40 -6.62
C GLN A 624 -6.43 -18.22 -5.66
N LEU A 625 -6.71 -16.98 -6.12
CA LEU A 625 -6.80 -15.82 -5.25
C LEU A 625 -7.95 -15.95 -4.25
N LEU A 626 -9.16 -16.34 -4.69
CA LEU A 626 -10.30 -16.57 -3.81
C LEU A 626 -9.97 -17.62 -2.74
N ASP A 627 -9.47 -18.79 -3.15
CA ASP A 627 -9.10 -19.88 -2.24
C ASP A 627 -7.99 -19.47 -1.26
N THR A 628 -7.04 -18.64 -1.73
CA THR A 628 -5.98 -18.06 -0.90
C THR A 628 -6.55 -17.08 0.12
N TRP A 629 -7.44 -16.18 -0.30
CA TRP A 629 -8.05 -15.16 0.56
C TRP A 629 -8.93 -15.78 1.65
N LEU A 630 -9.77 -16.77 1.29
CA LEU A 630 -10.57 -17.53 2.26
C LEU A 630 -9.69 -18.23 3.31
N ALA A 631 -8.54 -18.79 2.90
CA ALA A 631 -7.66 -19.55 3.77
C ALA A 631 -6.63 -18.72 4.56
N THR A 632 -6.48 -17.42 4.25
CA THR A 632 -5.52 -16.50 4.89
C THR A 632 -6.21 -15.38 5.68
N GLY A 633 -7.37 -15.68 6.26
CA GLY A 633 -8.08 -14.75 7.16
C GLY A 633 -8.76 -13.58 6.46
N MET A 634 -9.06 -13.69 5.16
CA MET A 634 -9.95 -12.77 4.44
C MET A 634 -9.52 -11.28 4.49
N ALA A 635 -8.21 -11.03 4.62
CA ALA A 635 -7.66 -9.70 4.86
C ALA A 635 -8.38 -8.94 6.00
N GLU A 636 -8.66 -9.64 7.12
CA GLU A 636 -9.33 -9.10 8.31
C GLU A 636 -8.72 -7.78 8.77
N PRO A 637 -9.53 -6.71 8.95
CA PRO A 637 -9.04 -5.34 9.07
C PRO A 637 -8.12 -5.11 10.27
N PHE A 638 -7.10 -4.30 10.03
CA PHE A 638 -6.13 -3.90 11.02
C PHE A 638 -6.53 -2.58 11.70
N VAL A 639 -6.36 -2.52 13.03
CA VAL A 639 -6.59 -1.31 13.83
C VAL A 639 -5.40 -0.35 13.65
N MET A 640 -5.61 0.75 12.92
CA MET A 640 -4.60 1.80 12.71
C MET A 640 -4.43 2.66 13.96
N ALA A 641 -5.55 3.13 14.52
CA ALA A 641 -5.60 4.02 15.66
C ALA A 641 -6.90 3.80 16.45
N GLU A 642 -6.87 4.10 17.74
CA GLU A 642 -8.03 3.99 18.64
C GLU A 642 -8.24 5.28 19.42
N ALA A 643 -9.49 5.56 19.78
CA ALA A 643 -9.89 6.61 20.71
C ALA A 643 -11.05 6.12 21.59
N THR A 644 -11.38 6.89 22.62
CA THR A 644 -12.51 6.64 23.51
C THR A 644 -13.39 7.88 23.58
N TRP A 645 -14.70 7.70 23.43
CA TRP A 645 -15.70 8.72 23.78
C TRP A 645 -16.28 8.39 25.15
N GLY A 646 -16.64 9.41 25.93
CA GLY A 646 -17.13 9.23 27.30
C GLY A 646 -16.08 8.66 28.25
N ALA A 647 -16.54 8.08 29.37
CA ALA A 647 -15.69 7.50 30.39
C ALA A 647 -16.03 6.01 30.58
N PRO A 648 -15.16 5.07 30.18
CA PRO A 648 -15.39 3.65 30.44
C PRO A 648 -15.40 3.39 31.95
N PRO A 649 -16.23 2.45 32.44
CA PRO A 649 -16.17 2.04 33.84
C PRO A 649 -14.76 1.53 34.14
N ALA A 650 -14.28 1.81 35.36
CA ALA A 650 -12.99 1.29 35.81
C ALA A 650 -12.97 -0.25 35.64
N PRO A 651 -11.86 -0.85 35.18
CA PRO A 651 -11.76 -2.30 35.06
C PRO A 651 -12.14 -2.96 36.38
N ALA A 652 -13.02 -3.98 36.32
CA ALA A 652 -13.43 -4.72 37.50
C ALA A 652 -12.18 -5.21 38.25
N CYS A 653 -12.03 -4.81 39.51
CA CYS A 653 -10.81 -5.07 40.25
C CYS A 653 -10.62 -6.57 40.48
N GLN A 654 -9.69 -7.18 39.76
CA GLN A 654 -9.39 -8.60 39.91
C GLN A 654 -8.38 -8.81 41.04
N THR A 655 -8.82 -9.52 42.07
CA THR A 655 -7.95 -10.10 43.09
C THR A 655 -6.95 -11.05 42.43
N PRO A 656 -5.63 -10.86 42.61
CA PRO A 656 -4.63 -11.79 42.09
C PRO A 656 -4.79 -13.20 42.67
N GLY A 657 -4.25 -14.19 41.96
CA GLY A 657 -4.03 -15.50 42.54
C GLY A 657 -3.01 -15.44 43.69
N ALA A 658 -3.22 -16.26 44.72
CA ALA A 658 -2.26 -16.40 45.82
C ALA A 658 -0.87 -16.82 45.28
N PRO A 659 0.24 -16.24 45.76
CA PRO A 659 1.58 -16.69 45.39
C PRO A 659 1.81 -18.15 45.77
N GLN A 660 2.48 -18.89 44.90
CA GLN A 660 2.66 -20.34 45.02
C GLN A 660 4.11 -20.69 45.30
N ASN A 661 4.35 -21.86 45.92
CA ASN A 661 5.68 -22.43 46.13
C ASN A 661 6.64 -21.50 46.91
N LEU A 662 6.15 -20.80 47.94
CA LEU A 662 7.01 -19.97 48.78
C LEU A 662 8.03 -20.86 49.50
N THR A 663 9.31 -20.50 49.39
CA THR A 663 10.44 -21.14 50.06
C THR A 663 11.26 -20.11 50.82
N ALA A 664 11.96 -20.54 51.87
CA ALA A 664 12.80 -19.68 52.71
C ALA A 664 14.17 -20.33 52.94
N THR A 665 15.24 -19.66 52.50
CA THR A 665 16.62 -20.16 52.60
C THR A 665 17.42 -19.31 53.58
N ALA A 666 17.99 -19.94 54.61
CA ALA A 666 18.78 -19.26 55.63
C ALA A 666 20.15 -18.80 55.12
N GLY A 667 20.60 -17.64 55.61
CA GLY A 667 21.97 -17.15 55.48
C GLY A 667 22.38 -16.36 56.72
N LYS A 668 23.64 -15.89 56.76
CA LYS A 668 24.18 -15.10 57.88
C LYS A 668 23.33 -13.84 58.09
N LYS A 669 22.67 -13.73 59.24
CA LYS A 669 21.73 -12.64 59.59
C LYS A 669 20.72 -12.28 58.49
N SER A 670 20.31 -13.25 57.68
CA SER A 670 19.43 -13.02 56.52
C SER A 670 18.65 -14.27 56.13
N ILE A 671 17.50 -14.09 55.48
CA ILE A 671 16.71 -15.16 54.85
C ILE A 671 16.31 -14.71 53.45
N THR A 672 16.52 -15.56 52.45
CA THR A 672 16.09 -15.32 51.07
C THR A 672 14.80 -16.11 50.81
N LEU A 673 13.76 -15.40 50.39
CA LEU A 673 12.48 -15.94 49.97
C LEU A 673 12.42 -16.06 48.45
N ASN A 674 11.82 -17.13 47.93
CA ASN A 674 11.48 -17.26 46.51
C ASN A 674 10.08 -17.85 46.38
N TRP A 675 9.31 -17.39 45.39
CA TRP A 675 7.95 -17.86 45.11
C TRP A 675 7.66 -17.84 43.61
N SER A 676 6.47 -18.27 43.23
CA SER A 676 5.93 -18.22 41.87
C SER A 676 4.60 -17.44 41.86
N ALA A 677 4.30 -16.78 40.75
CA ALA A 677 3.08 -15.97 40.62
C ALA A 677 1.82 -16.85 40.67
N GLY A 678 0.76 -16.34 41.31
CA GLY A 678 -0.58 -16.90 41.16
C GLY A 678 -1.22 -16.46 39.84
N SER A 679 -2.39 -17.03 39.52
CA SER A 679 -3.20 -16.63 38.36
C SER A 679 -4.56 -16.07 38.82
N PRO A 680 -5.00 -14.88 38.35
CA PRO A 680 -4.24 -13.94 37.52
C PRO A 680 -3.05 -13.34 38.28
N ALA A 681 -2.01 -12.92 37.56
CA ALA A 681 -0.83 -12.29 38.16
C ALA A 681 -1.16 -10.86 38.66
N PRO A 682 -0.48 -10.35 39.72
CA PRO A 682 -0.71 -9.00 40.22
C PRO A 682 -0.26 -7.93 39.22
N ASN A 683 -0.95 -6.78 39.22
CA ASN A 683 -0.48 -5.57 38.55
C ASN A 683 0.17 -4.55 39.50
N GLY A 684 -0.03 -4.69 40.82
CA GLY A 684 0.54 -3.80 41.84
C GLY A 684 1.86 -4.33 42.39
N GLY A 685 1.84 -5.55 42.93
CA GLY A 685 3.05 -6.14 43.52
C GLY A 685 2.80 -7.35 44.41
N TYR A 686 3.78 -7.63 45.27
CA TYR A 686 3.70 -8.62 46.34
C TYR A 686 4.00 -7.99 47.70
N ARG A 687 3.32 -8.44 48.75
CA ARG A 687 3.59 -8.06 50.13
C ARG A 687 4.13 -9.26 50.90
N ILE A 688 5.26 -9.07 51.57
CA ILE A 688 5.96 -10.07 52.37
C ILE A 688 5.61 -9.82 53.83
N TYR A 689 5.18 -10.84 54.56
CA TYR A 689 4.82 -10.75 55.98
C TYR A 689 5.64 -11.73 56.83
N TYR A 690 5.93 -11.34 58.06
CA TYR A 690 6.18 -12.30 59.13
C TYR A 690 4.85 -12.87 59.65
N ASP A 691 4.80 -14.17 59.89
CA ASP A 691 3.77 -14.81 60.70
C ASP A 691 4.27 -15.03 62.13
N GLN A 692 3.69 -14.28 63.07
CA GLN A 692 3.93 -14.43 64.50
C GLN A 692 2.66 -14.95 65.17
N ALA A 693 2.61 -16.28 65.40
CA ALA A 693 1.48 -16.97 66.04
C ALA A 693 0.12 -16.68 65.38
N GLY A 694 0.06 -16.65 64.04
CA GLY A 694 -1.15 -16.39 63.27
C GLY A 694 -1.43 -14.91 62.99
N LYS A 695 -0.57 -13.99 63.47
CA LYS A 695 -0.67 -12.56 63.16
C LYS A 695 0.37 -12.18 62.12
N LEU A 696 -0.11 -11.63 61.01
CA LEU A 696 0.75 -11.18 59.91
C LEU A 696 1.26 -9.75 60.17
N GLN A 697 2.57 -9.57 60.15
CA GLN A 697 3.24 -8.26 60.22
C GLN A 697 3.93 -7.96 58.90
N LEU A 698 3.56 -6.87 58.23
CA LEU A 698 4.14 -6.49 56.95
C LEU A 698 5.65 -6.21 57.11
N ARG A 699 6.46 -6.89 56.30
CA ARG A 699 7.92 -6.78 56.27
C ARG A 699 8.41 -5.93 55.10
N ALA A 700 7.84 -6.12 53.92
CA ALA A 700 8.19 -5.38 52.71
C ALA A 700 7.08 -5.49 51.65
N GLU A 701 7.10 -4.56 50.70
CA GLU A 701 6.32 -4.59 49.46
C GLU A 701 7.30 -4.55 48.27
N VAL A 702 7.06 -5.33 47.22
CA VAL A 702 7.92 -5.41 46.02
C VAL A 702 7.11 -5.36 44.72
N PRO A 703 7.66 -4.85 43.60
CA PRO A 703 6.94 -4.71 42.33
C PRO A 703 6.47 -6.04 41.73
N ALA A 704 5.45 -5.99 40.86
CA ALA A 704 4.77 -7.15 40.29
C ALA A 704 5.65 -8.15 39.51
N ASN A 705 6.81 -7.72 39.01
CA ASN A 705 7.78 -8.59 38.33
C ASN A 705 8.81 -9.25 39.28
N THR A 706 8.71 -9.02 40.59
CA THR A 706 9.63 -9.55 41.60
C THR A 706 9.10 -10.85 42.21
N LEU A 707 9.87 -11.94 42.10
CA LEU A 707 9.54 -13.27 42.63
C LEU A 707 10.52 -13.77 43.71
N THR A 708 11.36 -12.88 44.22
CA THR A 708 12.38 -13.16 45.24
C THR A 708 12.55 -11.96 46.16
N TYR A 709 12.81 -12.19 47.45
CA TYR A 709 13.06 -11.13 48.43
C TYR A 709 14.10 -11.59 49.45
N ARG A 710 15.13 -10.78 49.71
CA ARG A 710 16.12 -11.08 50.73
C ARG A 710 15.93 -10.19 51.94
N ASP A 711 15.46 -10.79 53.03
CA ASP A 711 15.38 -10.16 54.34
C ASP A 711 16.77 -10.14 55.00
N ASN A 712 17.18 -9.00 55.54
CA ASN A 712 18.53 -8.77 56.09
C ASN A 712 18.45 -8.10 57.47
N GLY A 713 19.52 -8.25 58.25
CA GLY A 713 19.60 -7.69 59.61
C GLY A 713 18.90 -8.54 60.67
N LEU A 714 18.61 -9.81 60.34
CA LEU A 714 17.93 -10.73 61.25
C LEU A 714 18.83 -11.14 62.41
N THR A 715 18.21 -11.43 63.56
CA THR A 715 18.89 -11.99 64.73
C THR A 715 19.29 -13.43 64.42
N SER A 716 20.60 -13.72 64.46
CA SER A 716 21.11 -15.09 64.27
C SER A 716 20.50 -16.06 65.29
N ARG A 717 20.28 -17.31 64.87
CA ARG A 717 19.64 -18.40 65.62
C ARG A 717 18.17 -18.19 65.98
N VAL A 718 17.52 -17.16 65.42
CA VAL A 718 16.07 -16.97 65.51
C VAL A 718 15.38 -17.55 64.27
N THR A 719 14.26 -18.24 64.49
CA THR A 719 13.41 -18.80 63.44
C THR A 719 12.34 -17.81 63.03
N TYR A 720 12.24 -17.55 61.73
CA TYR A 720 11.25 -16.65 61.14
C TYR A 720 10.35 -17.46 60.20
N THR A 721 9.05 -17.21 60.28
CA THR A 721 8.04 -17.77 59.36
C THR A 721 7.48 -16.64 58.51
N TYR A 722 7.37 -16.87 57.21
CA TYR A 722 6.92 -15.90 56.23
C TYR A 722 5.70 -16.40 55.47
N VAL A 723 4.88 -15.45 55.01
CA VAL A 723 3.90 -15.62 53.92
C VAL A 723 4.02 -14.45 52.95
N VAL A 724 3.59 -14.66 51.71
CA VAL A 724 3.53 -13.61 50.68
C VAL A 724 2.11 -13.55 50.13
N THR A 725 1.57 -12.34 49.97
CA THR A 725 0.35 -12.06 49.20
C THR A 725 0.71 -11.32 47.91
N ALA A 726 -0.18 -11.36 46.93
CA ALA A 726 -0.11 -10.59 45.70
C ALA A 726 -1.23 -9.53 45.71
N PHE A 727 -0.99 -8.33 45.18
CA PHE A 727 -2.01 -7.28 45.14
C PHE A 727 -2.12 -6.58 43.78
N SER A 728 -3.35 -6.19 43.45
CA SER A 728 -3.68 -5.33 42.30
C SER A 728 -4.00 -3.92 42.78
N ALA A 729 -3.41 -2.92 42.13
CA ALA A 729 -3.76 -1.51 42.35
C ALA A 729 -4.99 -1.15 41.50
N CYS A 730 -6.09 -0.80 42.16
CA CYS A 730 -7.41 -0.58 41.55
C CYS A 730 -8.02 0.74 42.03
N SER A 731 -7.39 1.87 41.70
CA SER A 731 -7.71 3.20 42.25
C SER A 731 -9.22 3.46 42.39
N PRO A 732 -9.75 3.76 43.60
CA PRO A 732 -9.04 4.10 44.85
C PRO A 732 -8.71 2.90 45.76
N THR A 733 -9.02 1.67 45.33
CA THR A 733 -8.93 0.44 46.12
C THR A 733 -7.68 -0.40 45.83
N ILE A 734 -7.40 -1.39 46.67
CA ILE A 734 -6.41 -2.45 46.44
C ILE A 734 -7.12 -3.79 46.66
N ALA A 735 -7.05 -4.71 45.69
CA ALA A 735 -7.44 -6.10 45.89
C ALA A 735 -6.21 -6.95 46.18
N GLU A 736 -6.23 -7.65 47.31
CA GLU A 736 -5.12 -8.46 47.80
C GLU A 736 -5.52 -9.94 47.87
N SER A 737 -4.62 -10.81 47.43
CA SER A 737 -4.85 -12.25 47.35
C SER A 737 -4.85 -12.91 48.73
N ALA A 738 -5.34 -14.16 48.79
CA ALA A 738 -5.03 -15.02 49.92
C ALA A 738 -3.49 -15.21 50.07
N PRO A 739 -2.98 -15.43 51.29
CA PRO A 739 -1.56 -15.72 51.51
C PRO A 739 -1.11 -17.00 50.81
N SER A 740 0.18 -17.04 50.46
CA SER A 740 0.89 -18.25 50.04
C SER A 740 0.90 -19.33 51.12
N ASN A 741 1.46 -20.50 50.79
CA ASN A 741 1.96 -21.39 51.82
C ASN A 741 2.95 -20.67 52.75
N LYS A 742 3.04 -21.11 54.02
CA LYS A 742 4.06 -20.63 54.95
C LYS A 742 5.43 -21.18 54.57
N ALA A 743 6.48 -20.39 54.77
CA ALA A 743 7.87 -20.82 54.65
C ALA A 743 8.67 -20.38 55.88
N THR A 744 9.47 -21.27 56.45
CA THR A 744 10.15 -21.06 57.73
C THR A 744 11.64 -21.35 57.61
N ALA A 745 12.48 -20.47 58.15
CA ALA A 745 13.93 -20.68 58.23
C ALA A 745 14.53 -20.04 59.48
N THR A 746 15.65 -20.58 59.96
CA THR A 746 16.43 -20.03 61.09
C THR A 746 17.63 -19.26 60.55
N ALA A 747 17.73 -17.96 60.86
CA ALA A 747 18.85 -17.14 60.39
C ALA A 747 20.19 -17.60 61.01
N GLN A 748 21.28 -17.58 60.24
CA GLN A 748 22.61 -18.05 60.69
C GLN A 748 23.38 -16.98 61.48
#